data_AF-A0A392M028-F1
#
_entry.id   AF-A0A392M028-F1
#
_cell.length_a   1.000
_cell.length_b   1.000
_cell.length_c   1.000
_cell.angle_alpha   90.00
_cell.angle_beta   90.00
_cell.angle_gamma   90.00
#
_symmetry.space_group_name_H-M   'P 1'
#
loop_
_entity.id
_entity.type
_entity.pdbx_description
1 polymer ?
#
loop_
_entity_poly.entity_id
_entity_poly.type
_entity_poly.pdbx_seq_one_letter_code
_entity_poly.pdbx_strand_id
1 'polypeptide(L)'
;MEVLISLTAKVAEYTVAPIGRQANHLLSYKGNFKELADRVNELEAERVTTNRSIEHERRNMREIKPNVIKWLEEVNEIIEKANQLQRDPRCAKVGCSVRSFPNLILRHQLSRKATKITQEVVQVLNKGKFDQVGYLNALDSAAFSNSFSTRGGVMFETRELFKEEIVKALEDSNACSIGIYGLGGVGKTYLVKEVAQIAKQHKLFDAVVIANISKTPDIGRIQGEIADQLDLSFGKETITGRAYLLRQRIKAEKTILVILDDMWPSFELEKAGIPLVDKHTTRILDKQNAKQNVEQNVKQNVCKLLITSRNKDVLLEKETQEEFTFRLDLLSEAETWRLFQYMAGEKVNDTRLQNVATQVAQKCAGLPLVIVTVARGLKNKDIYAWKDALRQLESVGHAEMDAITYSALELSYKWLASDELKALFLLFASLQESDIEYLLSVVVGLDIFKDIYTVDDARDKLYTIIDSLKASCLLNKGKSGEVEMNNFVRDVAISIARRDQHVFQREGPDELKEWPTKDFLKRCPHIILNGCHIHELPQRLDCPNVKFFFLINENPSLEIPDIFFEGMGSLRVLDLTHLNLSSLPTSFRSLTNLQTLSLDQCTLENMDAIGALKNLEILRLWKSSMIKLPKEIRNLTKIRLLDLSHSGIEVIPPNIISSLSKLEELYMGNTSIKWEDENSAKQNVNASLAELGQLSKLTALELQIREAWILPRDLKLMFEKLQRYKIAIGDVWEWAEIENGTLKTLMLKLGTNIHIEHGIKALIKGVESLYLDEVD
;
A
#
# COMPACT_ATOMS: atom_id res chain seq x y z
N MET A 1 77.84 -12.42 -40.83
CA MET A 1 76.64 -13.26 -40.54
C MET A 1 75.65 -12.54 -39.63
N GLU A 2 76.10 -11.76 -38.62
CA GLU A 2 75.21 -11.02 -37.71
C GLU A 2 74.32 -9.94 -38.35
N VAL A 3 74.82 -9.22 -39.35
CA VAL A 3 74.02 -8.18 -40.06
C VAL A 3 72.85 -8.80 -40.84
N LEU A 4 73.04 -9.99 -41.41
CA LEU A 4 72.01 -10.72 -42.15
C LEU A 4 70.92 -11.28 -41.21
N ILE A 5 71.29 -11.71 -40.00
CA ILE A 5 70.35 -12.20 -38.96
C ILE A 5 69.55 -11.03 -38.36
N SER A 6 70.17 -9.87 -38.17
CA SER A 6 69.51 -8.64 -37.70
C SER A 6 68.48 -8.10 -38.71
N LEU A 7 68.83 -8.12 -40.01
CA LEU A 7 67.92 -7.71 -41.08
C LEU A 7 66.78 -8.72 -41.27
N THR A 8 67.02 -10.03 -41.21
CA THR A 8 65.94 -11.03 -41.29
C THR A 8 65.04 -11.02 -40.05
N ALA A 9 65.57 -10.76 -38.86
CA ALA A 9 64.76 -10.58 -37.64
C ALA A 9 63.86 -9.34 -37.71
N LYS A 10 64.39 -8.18 -38.13
CA LYS A 10 63.57 -6.98 -38.33
C LYS A 10 62.56 -7.15 -39.47
N VAL A 11 62.94 -7.75 -40.59
CA VAL A 11 61.99 -8.05 -41.67
C VAL A 11 60.90 -9.01 -41.18
N ALA A 12 61.22 -10.05 -40.41
CA ALA A 12 60.21 -10.93 -39.80
C ALA A 12 59.28 -10.19 -38.83
N GLU A 13 59.82 -9.25 -38.04
CA GLU A 13 59.04 -8.42 -37.12
C GLU A 13 58.10 -7.45 -37.85
N TYR A 14 58.54 -6.87 -38.96
CA TYR A 14 57.79 -5.89 -39.76
C TYR A 14 56.92 -6.50 -40.88
N THR A 15 57.15 -7.74 -41.33
CA THR A 15 56.32 -8.41 -42.37
C THR A 15 55.62 -9.67 -41.88
N VAL A 16 56.26 -10.55 -41.11
CA VAL A 16 55.67 -11.84 -40.68
C VAL A 16 54.67 -11.63 -39.54
N ALA A 17 54.94 -10.73 -38.58
CA ALA A 17 53.99 -10.47 -37.49
C ALA A 17 52.67 -9.80 -37.95
N PRO A 18 52.67 -8.84 -38.89
CA PRO A 18 51.43 -8.32 -39.48
C PRO A 18 50.71 -9.36 -40.34
N ILE A 19 51.42 -10.12 -41.18
CA ILE A 19 50.83 -11.18 -42.02
C ILE A 19 50.24 -12.30 -41.16
N GLY A 20 50.92 -12.68 -40.07
CA GLY A 20 50.44 -13.65 -39.08
C GLY A 20 49.17 -13.18 -38.35
N ARG A 21 49.08 -11.88 -37.99
CA ARG A 21 47.85 -11.29 -37.43
C ARG A 21 46.70 -11.30 -38.45
N GLN A 22 46.96 -10.96 -39.71
CA GLN A 22 45.95 -10.99 -40.78
C GLN A 22 45.47 -12.43 -41.10
N ALA A 23 46.38 -13.41 -41.09
CA ALA A 23 46.05 -14.83 -41.25
C ALA A 23 45.28 -15.38 -40.04
N ASN A 24 45.55 -14.91 -38.83
CA ASN A 24 44.83 -15.31 -37.62
C ASN A 24 43.35 -14.87 -37.65
N HIS A 25 43.03 -13.69 -38.19
CA HIS A 25 41.62 -13.26 -38.39
C HIS A 25 40.85 -14.15 -39.38
N LEU A 26 41.54 -14.73 -40.37
CA LEU A 26 40.95 -15.69 -41.32
C LEU A 26 40.71 -17.06 -40.66
N LEU A 27 41.72 -17.60 -39.97
CA LEU A 27 41.70 -18.94 -39.38
C LEU A 27 40.80 -19.00 -38.14
N SER A 28 40.90 -18.01 -37.25
CA SER A 28 40.26 -17.98 -35.93
C SER A 28 38.92 -17.24 -35.90
N TYR A 29 38.23 -17.08 -37.03
CA TYR A 29 36.92 -16.41 -37.12
C TYR A 29 35.93 -16.83 -36.02
N LYS A 30 35.70 -18.15 -35.87
CA LYS A 30 34.78 -18.67 -34.84
C LYS A 30 35.28 -18.38 -33.41
N GLY A 31 36.60 -18.42 -33.21
CA GLY A 31 37.22 -18.08 -31.92
C GLY A 31 37.04 -16.61 -31.57
N ASN A 32 37.24 -15.70 -32.52
CA ASN A 32 37.11 -14.26 -32.31
C ASN A 32 35.65 -13.84 -32.05
N PHE A 33 34.67 -14.48 -32.69
CA PHE A 33 33.25 -14.26 -32.38
C PHE A 33 32.83 -14.86 -31.03
N LYS A 34 33.41 -16.01 -30.65
CA LYS A 34 33.21 -16.59 -29.31
C LYS A 34 33.79 -15.66 -28.24
N GLU A 35 35.01 -15.17 -28.42
CA GLU A 35 35.65 -14.22 -27.51
C GLU A 35 34.85 -12.92 -27.38
N LEU A 36 34.33 -12.38 -28.49
CA LEU A 36 33.41 -11.24 -28.45
C LEU A 36 32.17 -11.55 -27.60
N ALA A 37 31.52 -12.70 -27.80
CA ALA A 37 30.34 -13.08 -27.03
C ALA A 37 30.63 -13.24 -25.54
N ASP A 38 31.74 -13.92 -25.20
CA ASP A 38 32.18 -14.13 -23.83
C ASP A 38 32.45 -12.78 -23.13
N ARG A 39 33.12 -11.83 -23.79
CA ARG A 39 33.39 -10.49 -23.25
C ARG A 39 32.15 -9.61 -23.14
N VAL A 40 31.21 -9.73 -24.08
CA VAL A 40 29.93 -9.02 -23.99
C VAL A 40 29.12 -9.53 -22.80
N ASN A 41 29.09 -10.83 -22.56
CA ASN A 41 28.44 -11.41 -21.37
C ASN A 41 29.07 -10.92 -20.06
N GLU A 42 30.41 -10.81 -19.98
CA GLU A 42 31.09 -10.21 -18.84
C GLU A 42 30.66 -8.74 -18.62
N LEU A 43 30.59 -7.94 -19.68
CA LEU A 43 30.16 -6.54 -19.62
C LEU A 43 28.70 -6.41 -19.20
N GLU A 44 27.84 -7.33 -19.64
CA GLU A 44 26.42 -7.35 -19.32
C GLU A 44 26.17 -7.71 -17.85
N ALA A 45 26.97 -8.62 -17.28
CA ALA A 45 26.95 -8.94 -15.86
C ALA A 45 27.37 -7.73 -14.98
N GLU A 46 28.39 -6.98 -15.40
CA GLU A 46 28.82 -5.75 -14.70
C GLU A 46 27.77 -4.63 -14.81
N ARG A 47 27.10 -4.50 -15.97
CA ARG A 47 25.98 -3.57 -16.15
C ARG A 47 24.85 -3.85 -15.16
N VAL A 48 24.44 -5.11 -15.03
CA VAL A 48 23.38 -5.54 -14.09
C VAL A 48 23.79 -5.24 -12.64
N THR A 49 25.04 -5.52 -12.28
CA THR A 49 25.56 -5.26 -10.94
C THR A 49 25.55 -3.76 -10.62
N THR A 50 25.99 -2.92 -11.56
CA THR A 50 26.01 -1.47 -11.41
C THR A 50 24.59 -0.87 -11.34
N ASN A 51 23.65 -1.35 -12.16
CA ASN A 51 22.25 -0.91 -12.10
C ASN A 51 21.61 -1.22 -10.75
N ARG A 52 21.88 -2.39 -10.16
CA ARG A 52 21.41 -2.74 -8.81
C ARG A 52 21.98 -1.78 -7.76
N SER A 53 23.25 -1.39 -7.88
CA SER A 53 23.85 -0.37 -7.01
C SER A 53 23.23 1.01 -7.21
N ILE A 54 22.87 1.39 -8.44
CA ILE A 54 22.16 2.66 -8.72
C ILE A 54 20.77 2.67 -8.10
N GLU A 55 20.01 1.59 -8.24
CA GLU A 55 18.68 1.47 -7.62
C GLU A 55 18.77 1.57 -6.11
N HIS A 56 19.76 0.91 -5.50
CA HIS A 56 20.04 1.03 -4.07
C HIS A 56 20.36 2.47 -3.64
N GLU A 57 21.19 3.20 -4.41
CA GLU A 57 21.51 4.61 -4.10
C GLU A 57 20.31 5.54 -4.34
N ARG A 58 19.46 5.28 -5.34
CA ARG A 58 18.21 6.03 -5.60
C ARG A 58 17.19 5.85 -4.49
N ARG A 59 16.99 4.62 -3.99
CA ARG A 59 16.15 4.33 -2.82
C ARG A 59 16.62 5.10 -1.57
N ASN A 60 17.92 5.38 -1.49
CA ASN A 60 18.56 6.14 -0.42
C ASN A 60 18.65 7.66 -0.69
N MET A 61 17.91 8.19 -1.67
CA MET A 61 17.89 9.62 -2.05
C MET A 61 19.27 10.23 -2.35
N ARG A 62 20.18 9.45 -2.94
CA ARG A 62 21.50 9.93 -3.34
C ARG A 62 21.56 10.19 -4.84
N GLU A 63 22.28 11.22 -5.24
CA GLU A 63 22.53 11.49 -6.65
C GLU A 63 23.61 10.55 -7.19
N ILE A 64 23.37 10.04 -8.40
CA ILE A 64 24.30 9.13 -9.08
C ILE A 64 25.42 9.96 -9.71
N LYS A 65 26.67 9.53 -9.53
CA LYS A 65 27.81 10.24 -10.11
C LYS A 65 27.66 10.28 -11.64
N PRO A 66 27.84 11.44 -12.29
CA PRO A 66 27.68 11.58 -13.74
C PRO A 66 28.56 10.63 -14.56
N ASN A 67 29.74 10.26 -14.04
CA ASN A 67 30.64 9.30 -14.71
C ASN A 67 30.07 7.88 -14.75
N VAL A 68 29.22 7.48 -13.81
CA VAL A 68 28.54 6.17 -13.81
C VAL A 68 27.43 6.15 -14.85
N ILE A 69 26.64 7.22 -14.94
CA ILE A 69 25.59 7.38 -15.96
C ILE A 69 26.21 7.33 -17.36
N LYS A 70 27.28 8.11 -17.58
CA LYS A 70 28.01 8.12 -18.85
C LYS A 70 28.61 6.75 -19.19
N TRP A 71 29.11 6.02 -18.19
CA TRP A 71 29.60 4.67 -18.40
C TRP A 71 28.49 3.70 -18.84
N LEU A 72 27.29 3.79 -18.25
CA LEU A 72 26.15 2.97 -18.67
C LEU A 72 25.70 3.26 -20.11
N GLU A 73 25.72 4.53 -20.53
CA GLU A 73 25.47 4.92 -21.91
C GLU A 73 26.52 4.29 -22.87
N GLU A 74 27.81 4.38 -22.54
CA GLU A 74 28.90 3.75 -23.31
C GLU A 74 28.73 2.21 -23.39
N VAL A 75 28.32 1.57 -22.29
CA VAL A 75 28.07 0.13 -22.24
C VAL A 75 26.91 -0.28 -23.15
N ASN A 76 25.78 0.43 -23.08
CA ASN A 76 24.60 0.11 -23.90
C ASN A 76 24.92 0.25 -25.39
N GLU A 77 25.63 1.29 -25.79
CA GLU A 77 26.04 1.50 -27.19
C GLU A 77 26.95 0.37 -27.72
N ILE A 78 27.91 -0.09 -26.91
CA ILE A 78 28.83 -1.16 -27.30
C ILE A 78 28.13 -2.53 -27.36
N ILE A 79 27.25 -2.82 -26.39
CA ILE A 79 26.45 -4.05 -26.40
C ILE A 79 25.57 -4.08 -27.66
N GLU A 80 24.93 -2.96 -28.01
CA GLU A 80 24.12 -2.87 -29.23
C GLU A 80 24.97 -3.10 -30.49
N LYS A 81 26.13 -2.45 -30.61
CA LYS A 81 27.06 -2.67 -31.72
C LYS A 81 27.51 -4.12 -31.83
N ALA A 82 27.79 -4.79 -30.70
CA ALA A 82 28.18 -6.19 -30.68
C ALA A 82 27.03 -7.10 -31.12
N ASN A 83 25.81 -6.85 -30.64
CA ASN A 83 24.61 -7.60 -31.00
C ASN A 83 24.26 -7.45 -32.49
N GLN A 84 24.38 -6.24 -33.05
CA GLN A 84 24.21 -5.98 -34.48
C GLN A 84 25.21 -6.78 -35.33
N LEU A 85 26.48 -6.88 -34.89
CA LEU A 85 27.49 -7.67 -35.61
C LEU A 85 27.22 -9.18 -35.50
N GLN A 86 26.77 -9.67 -34.34
CA GLN A 86 26.43 -11.08 -34.14
C GLN A 86 25.19 -11.50 -34.95
N ARG A 87 24.21 -10.61 -35.10
CA ARG A 87 22.97 -10.82 -35.88
C ARG A 87 23.12 -10.48 -37.38
N ASP A 88 24.31 -10.09 -37.84
CA ASP A 88 24.54 -9.70 -39.23
C ASP A 88 24.24 -10.89 -40.18
N PRO A 89 23.30 -10.76 -41.14
CA PRO A 89 22.94 -11.83 -42.08
C PRO A 89 24.13 -12.33 -42.92
N ARG A 90 25.18 -11.50 -43.06
CA ARG A 90 26.41 -11.87 -43.75
C ARG A 90 27.19 -12.95 -43.01
N CYS A 91 27.05 -13.07 -41.69
CA CYS A 91 27.66 -14.13 -40.87
C CYS A 91 27.18 -15.53 -41.30
N ALA A 92 25.92 -15.67 -41.73
CA ALA A 92 25.38 -16.92 -42.28
C ALA A 92 25.98 -17.28 -43.65
N LYS A 93 26.43 -16.28 -44.43
CA LYS A 93 27.06 -16.46 -45.75
C LYS A 93 28.56 -16.82 -45.68
N VAL A 94 29.13 -16.87 -44.47
CA VAL A 94 30.54 -17.26 -44.23
C VAL A 94 30.70 -18.79 -44.14
N GLY A 95 29.62 -19.54 -43.85
CA GLY A 95 29.62 -21.00 -43.78
C GLY A 95 29.58 -21.67 -45.15
N CYS A 96 30.39 -22.71 -45.36
CA CYS A 96 30.28 -23.59 -46.53
C CYS A 96 29.01 -24.43 -46.44
N SER A 97 28.07 -24.24 -47.37
CA SER A 97 27.28 -25.36 -47.86
C SER A 97 28.16 -26.20 -48.80
N VAL A 98 27.91 -27.51 -48.83
CA VAL A 98 28.80 -28.63 -49.18
C VAL A 98 29.53 -28.57 -50.56
N ARG A 99 29.36 -27.53 -51.38
CA ARG A 99 30.05 -27.38 -52.69
C ARG A 99 30.49 -25.95 -53.08
N SER A 100 30.78 -25.04 -52.15
CA SER A 100 31.41 -23.74 -52.52
C SER A 100 32.47 -23.26 -51.54
N PHE A 101 33.55 -22.66 -52.07
CA PHE A 101 34.66 -22.11 -51.30
C PHE A 101 34.18 -20.99 -50.37
N PRO A 102 34.61 -20.95 -49.09
CA PRO A 102 34.17 -19.92 -48.15
C PRO A 102 34.66 -18.55 -48.63
N ASN A 103 33.81 -17.51 -48.48
CA ASN A 103 34.21 -16.14 -48.82
C ASN A 103 35.24 -15.63 -47.79
N LEU A 104 36.52 -15.90 -48.08
CA LEU A 104 37.66 -15.59 -47.21
C LEU A 104 37.76 -14.08 -46.93
N ILE A 105 37.44 -13.23 -47.90
CA ILE A 105 37.47 -11.77 -47.73
C ILE A 105 36.41 -11.34 -46.71
N LEU A 106 35.18 -11.84 -46.82
CA LEU A 106 34.10 -11.52 -45.88
C LEU A 106 34.39 -12.05 -44.47
N ARG A 107 34.94 -13.27 -44.38
CA ARG A 107 35.37 -13.90 -43.12
C ARG A 107 36.42 -13.05 -42.41
N HIS A 108 37.43 -12.59 -43.14
CA HIS A 108 38.47 -11.71 -42.64
C HIS A 108 37.91 -10.37 -42.13
N GLN A 109 37.06 -9.72 -42.92
CA GLN A 109 36.46 -8.44 -42.58
C GLN A 109 35.60 -8.51 -41.32
N LEU A 110 34.73 -9.52 -41.21
CA LEU A 110 33.86 -9.72 -40.05
C LEU A 110 34.67 -10.11 -38.81
N SER A 111 35.67 -10.99 -38.94
CA SER A 111 36.54 -11.32 -37.82
C SER A 111 37.33 -10.11 -37.30
N ARG A 112 37.79 -9.23 -38.19
CA ARG A 112 38.51 -8.01 -37.80
C ARG A 112 37.59 -7.03 -37.08
N LYS A 113 36.33 -6.91 -37.53
CA LYS A 113 35.32 -6.12 -36.83
C LYS A 113 35.03 -6.69 -35.44
N ALA A 114 34.87 -8.01 -35.32
CA ALA A 114 34.64 -8.66 -34.03
C ALA A 114 35.78 -8.37 -33.05
N THR A 115 37.05 -8.59 -33.45
CA THR A 115 38.20 -8.29 -32.60
C THR A 115 38.30 -6.81 -32.22
N LYS A 116 37.90 -5.89 -33.10
CA LYS A 116 37.87 -4.46 -32.79
C LYS A 116 36.83 -4.14 -31.71
N ILE A 117 35.60 -4.66 -31.84
CA ILE A 117 34.55 -4.48 -30.83
C ILE A 117 34.97 -5.14 -29.51
N THR A 118 35.59 -6.33 -29.55
CA THR A 118 36.12 -6.99 -28.34
C THR A 118 37.11 -6.08 -27.60
N GLN A 119 37.99 -5.36 -28.31
CA GLN A 119 38.91 -4.40 -27.69
C GLN A 119 38.18 -3.21 -27.05
N GLU A 120 37.14 -2.69 -27.70
CA GLU A 120 36.30 -1.62 -27.16
C GLU A 120 35.55 -2.08 -25.89
N VAL A 121 35.01 -3.31 -25.89
CA VAL A 121 34.39 -3.95 -24.71
C VAL A 121 35.37 -4.02 -23.54
N VAL A 122 36.60 -4.50 -23.77
CA VAL A 122 37.63 -4.60 -22.71
C VAL A 122 37.99 -3.22 -22.15
N GLN A 123 38.04 -2.19 -22.99
CA GLN A 123 38.32 -0.82 -22.53
C GLN A 123 37.22 -0.29 -21.61
N VAL A 124 35.95 -0.48 -21.98
CA VAL A 124 34.81 -0.01 -21.18
C VAL A 124 34.65 -0.84 -19.90
N LEU A 125 34.90 -2.15 -19.96
CA LEU A 125 34.91 -3.02 -18.77
C LEU A 125 35.90 -2.50 -17.70
N ASN A 126 37.09 -2.08 -18.13
CA ASN A 126 38.10 -1.53 -17.21
C ASN A 126 37.71 -0.17 -16.61
N LYS A 127 36.86 0.62 -17.28
CA LYS A 127 36.34 1.89 -16.74
C LYS A 127 35.22 1.69 -15.70
N GLY A 128 34.59 0.51 -15.66
CA GLY A 128 33.40 0.23 -14.86
C GLY A 128 33.63 -0.08 -13.38
N LYS A 129 34.87 0.06 -12.88
CA LYS A 129 35.20 -0.22 -11.47
C LYS A 129 35.03 1.05 -10.64
N PHE A 130 33.88 1.18 -9.97
CA PHE A 130 33.57 2.31 -9.10
C PHE A 130 33.59 1.91 -7.62
N ASP A 131 34.38 2.63 -6.80
CA ASP A 131 34.37 2.42 -5.34
C ASP A 131 33.05 2.90 -4.68
N GLN A 132 32.39 3.89 -5.29
CA GLN A 132 31.11 4.43 -4.84
C GLN A 132 30.35 5.05 -6.02
N VAL A 133 29.07 4.68 -6.18
CA VAL A 133 28.23 5.03 -7.33
C VAL A 133 27.43 6.34 -7.13
N GLY A 134 27.06 6.68 -5.88
CA GLY A 134 26.35 7.91 -5.54
C GLY A 134 27.14 8.85 -4.63
N TYR A 135 26.73 10.11 -4.53
CA TYR A 135 27.23 11.09 -3.56
C TYR A 135 26.07 11.87 -2.93
N LEU A 136 26.31 12.44 -1.75
CA LEU A 136 25.39 13.41 -1.15
C LEU A 136 25.71 14.80 -1.70
N ASN A 137 24.67 15.57 -2.07
CA ASN A 137 24.84 17.02 -2.17
C ASN A 137 25.25 17.54 -0.79
N ALA A 138 26.37 18.27 -0.75
CA ALA A 138 26.75 19.03 0.43
C ALA A 138 25.73 20.14 0.62
N LEU A 139 24.63 19.84 1.29
CA LEU A 139 23.81 20.85 1.92
C LEU A 139 24.61 21.35 3.12
N ASP A 140 24.99 22.63 3.03
CA ASP A 140 25.77 23.36 4.02
C ASP A 140 25.37 22.98 5.44
N SER A 141 26.38 22.57 6.22
CA SER A 141 26.32 22.37 7.67
C SER A 141 25.79 23.60 8.43
N ALA A 142 25.63 24.75 7.77
CA ALA A 142 25.04 25.97 8.32
C ALA A 142 23.51 26.07 8.14
N ALA A 143 22.91 25.27 7.25
CA ALA A 143 21.45 25.16 7.11
C ALA A 143 20.83 24.13 8.09
N PHE A 144 21.67 23.27 8.68
CA PHE A 144 21.28 22.16 9.56
C PHE A 144 20.61 22.63 10.87
N SER A 145 20.94 23.83 11.35
CA SER A 145 20.24 24.45 12.50
C SER A 145 18.92 25.12 12.13
N ASN A 146 18.67 25.38 10.83
CA ASN A 146 17.50 26.12 10.36
C ASN A 146 16.44 25.24 9.67
N SER A 147 16.76 23.98 9.32
CA SER A 147 15.81 23.06 8.69
C SER A 147 14.99 22.20 9.66
N PHE A 148 15.29 22.23 10.97
CA PHE A 148 14.47 21.58 12.02
C PHE A 148 13.42 22.51 12.61
N SER A 149 12.94 23.47 11.81
CA SER A 149 11.62 24.01 12.06
C SER A 149 10.63 22.89 11.75
N THR A 150 9.89 22.48 12.78
CA THR A 150 8.64 21.73 12.59
C THR A 150 7.83 22.36 11.46
N ARG A 151 6.82 21.67 10.93
CA ARG A 151 5.81 22.26 10.01
C ARG A 151 5.11 23.55 10.53
N GLY A 152 5.61 24.21 11.59
CA GLY A 152 5.57 25.65 11.80
C GLY A 152 6.53 26.20 12.87
N GLY A 153 7.79 25.78 12.92
CA GLY A 153 8.85 26.47 13.70
C GLY A 153 8.79 26.40 15.23
N VAL A 154 7.96 25.52 15.82
CA VAL A 154 7.90 25.29 17.26
C VAL A 154 8.94 24.23 17.68
N MET A 155 9.82 24.58 18.62
CA MET A 155 10.83 23.69 19.21
C MET A 155 10.33 23.12 20.55
N PHE A 156 10.48 21.80 20.73
CA PHE A 156 10.11 21.07 21.95
C PHE A 156 11.37 20.53 22.62
N GLU A 157 11.96 21.32 23.51
CA GLU A 157 13.23 21.03 24.17
C GLU A 157 13.24 19.65 24.86
N THR A 158 12.14 19.26 25.51
CA THR A 158 12.03 17.93 26.15
C THR A 158 12.04 16.79 25.14
N ARG A 159 11.47 17.00 23.95
CA ARG A 159 11.44 15.99 22.88
C ARG A 159 12.76 15.90 22.14
N GLU A 160 13.47 17.01 21.97
CA GLU A 160 14.83 17.00 21.41
C GLU A 160 15.80 16.25 22.33
N LEU A 161 15.80 16.54 23.63
CA LEU A 161 16.63 15.82 24.60
C LEU A 161 16.31 14.32 24.63
N PHE A 162 15.02 13.95 24.63
CA PHE A 162 14.61 12.55 24.60
C PHE A 162 15.02 11.86 23.30
N LYS A 163 14.95 12.54 22.14
CA LYS A 163 15.47 12.00 20.87
C LYS A 163 16.95 11.70 20.96
N GLU A 164 17.75 12.62 21.51
CA GLU A 164 19.19 12.42 21.69
C GLU A 164 19.50 11.22 22.59
N GLU A 165 18.74 11.03 23.67
CA GLU A 165 18.87 9.88 24.56
C GLU A 165 18.62 8.55 23.83
N ILE A 166 17.54 8.47 23.03
CA ILE A 166 17.23 7.27 22.25
C ILE A 166 18.29 7.01 21.18
N VAL A 167 18.78 8.04 20.50
CA VAL A 167 19.86 7.89 19.49
C VAL A 167 21.14 7.40 20.14
N LYS A 168 21.52 7.93 21.31
CA LYS A 168 22.67 7.43 22.09
C LYS A 168 22.49 5.96 22.51
N ALA A 169 21.30 5.57 22.94
CA ALA A 169 20.99 4.17 23.24
C ALA A 169 21.09 3.27 21.98
N LEU A 170 20.68 3.78 20.82
CA LEU A 170 20.83 3.07 19.54
C LEU A 170 22.28 2.92 19.09
N GLU A 171 23.21 3.74 19.57
CA GLU A 171 24.65 3.61 19.32
C GLU A 171 25.36 2.67 20.30
N ASP A 172 24.79 2.45 21.50
CA ASP A 172 25.40 1.59 22.54
C ASP A 172 25.42 0.12 22.12
N SER A 173 26.62 -0.49 22.03
CA SER A 173 26.79 -1.91 21.69
C SER A 173 26.06 -2.90 22.62
N ASN A 174 25.73 -2.51 23.85
CA ASN A 174 25.02 -3.34 24.82
C ASN A 174 23.50 -3.31 24.64
N ALA A 175 22.97 -2.34 23.89
CA ALA A 175 21.54 -2.15 23.69
C ALA A 175 21.04 -2.97 22.50
N CYS A 176 20.50 -4.16 22.78
CA CYS A 176 19.89 -5.03 21.79
C CYS A 176 18.42 -4.69 21.50
N SER A 177 17.70 -4.28 22.54
CA SER A 177 16.27 -3.98 22.49
C SER A 177 16.00 -2.76 23.38
N ILE A 178 15.49 -1.69 22.76
CA ILE A 178 15.20 -0.41 23.39
C ILE A 178 13.69 -0.24 23.44
N GLY A 179 13.17 0.02 24.63
CA GLY A 179 11.76 0.19 24.89
C GLY A 179 11.39 1.65 25.14
N ILE A 180 10.30 2.13 24.54
CA ILE A 180 9.71 3.44 24.84
C ILE A 180 8.27 3.23 25.30
N TYR A 181 7.96 3.63 26.53
CA TYR A 181 6.59 3.57 27.05
C TYR A 181 6.06 4.94 27.48
N GLY A 182 4.74 5.05 27.55
CA GLY A 182 4.08 6.28 27.99
C GLY A 182 2.61 6.30 27.61
N LEU A 183 1.89 7.35 28.04
CA LEU A 183 0.45 7.47 27.84
C LEU A 183 0.05 7.45 26.35
N GLY A 184 -1.18 7.04 26.06
CA GLY A 184 -1.77 7.14 24.72
C GLY A 184 -1.80 8.60 24.26
N GLY A 185 -1.38 8.89 23.03
CA GLY A 185 -1.40 10.27 22.50
C GLY A 185 -0.25 11.18 22.96
N VAL A 186 0.74 10.65 23.71
CA VAL A 186 1.92 11.42 24.18
C VAL A 186 2.94 11.75 23.08
N GLY A 187 2.84 11.10 21.92
CA GLY A 187 3.71 11.35 20.76
C GLY A 187 4.79 10.29 20.51
N LYS A 188 4.66 9.07 21.04
CA LYS A 188 5.61 7.96 20.80
C LYS A 188 5.84 7.67 19.31
N THR A 189 4.76 7.49 18.55
CA THR A 189 4.81 7.27 17.09
C THR A 189 5.53 8.40 16.35
N TYR A 190 5.33 9.66 16.78
CA TYR A 190 6.03 10.80 16.20
C TYR A 190 7.53 10.72 16.49
N LEU A 191 7.89 10.50 17.75
CA LEU A 191 9.28 10.40 18.19
C LEU A 191 10.04 9.30 17.45
N VAL A 192 9.42 8.13 17.30
CA VAL A 192 10.05 6.99 16.65
C VAL A 192 10.24 7.19 15.14
N LYS A 193 9.30 7.86 14.48
CA LYS A 193 9.47 8.26 13.06
C LYS A 193 10.64 9.22 12.88
N GLU A 194 10.80 10.18 13.79
CA GLU A 194 11.94 11.11 13.80
C GLU A 194 13.27 10.35 14.03
N VAL A 195 13.32 9.47 15.02
CA VAL A 195 14.51 8.63 15.30
C VAL A 195 14.86 7.74 14.11
N ALA A 196 13.86 7.14 13.45
CA ALA A 196 14.08 6.33 12.25
C ALA A 196 14.67 7.16 11.11
N GLN A 197 14.21 8.40 10.94
CA GLN A 197 14.75 9.31 9.94
C GLN A 197 16.20 9.69 10.25
N ILE A 198 16.52 10.00 11.51
CA ILE A 198 17.89 10.25 11.97
C ILE A 198 18.78 9.03 11.68
N ALA A 199 18.32 7.83 12.05
CA ALA A 199 19.07 6.59 11.82
C ALA A 199 19.37 6.34 10.33
N LYS A 200 18.41 6.63 9.44
CA LYS A 200 18.60 6.55 7.98
C LYS A 200 19.56 7.62 7.46
N GLN A 201 19.39 8.88 7.86
CA GLN A 201 20.19 10.01 7.39
C GLN A 201 21.66 9.92 7.82
N HIS A 202 21.90 9.54 9.08
CA HIS A 202 23.23 9.36 9.65
C HIS A 202 23.84 8.00 9.35
N LYS A 203 23.11 7.10 8.65
CA LYS A 203 23.55 5.75 8.32
C LYS A 203 24.03 4.96 9.54
N LEU A 204 23.28 5.04 10.64
CA LEU A 204 23.55 4.28 11.86
C LEU A 204 23.39 2.77 11.62
N PHE A 205 22.53 2.39 10.67
CA PHE A 205 22.28 1.01 10.25
C PHE A 205 22.24 0.91 8.73
N ASP A 206 22.60 -0.24 8.18
CA ASP A 206 22.51 -0.54 6.74
C ASP A 206 21.03 -0.62 6.29
N ALA A 207 20.15 -1.09 7.18
CA ALA A 207 18.71 -1.12 6.97
C ALA A 207 17.94 -0.59 8.19
N VAL A 208 16.86 0.16 7.96
CA VAL A 208 15.94 0.63 9.01
C VAL A 208 14.51 0.39 8.56
N VAL A 209 13.81 -0.49 9.29
CA VAL A 209 12.44 -0.90 8.97
C VAL A 209 11.48 -0.52 10.10
N ILE A 210 10.24 -0.16 9.74
CA ILE A 210 9.22 0.25 10.71
C ILE A 210 7.91 -0.52 10.43
N ALA A 211 7.41 -1.22 11.44
CA ALA A 211 6.08 -1.84 11.40
C ALA A 211 5.19 -1.28 12.51
N ASN A 212 3.91 -1.05 12.18
CA ASN A 212 2.89 -0.66 13.14
C ASN A 212 2.15 -1.91 13.63
N ILE A 213 1.97 -2.03 14.94
CA ILE A 213 1.31 -3.18 15.57
C ILE A 213 -0.06 -2.74 16.07
N SER A 214 -1.12 -3.37 15.56
CA SER A 214 -2.48 -3.15 16.04
C SER A 214 -2.79 -4.05 17.25
N LYS A 215 -3.89 -3.74 17.96
CA LYS A 215 -4.38 -4.55 19.10
C LYS A 215 -4.69 -5.99 18.70
N THR A 216 -5.24 -6.17 17.50
CA THR A 216 -5.52 -7.43 16.82
C THR A 216 -4.55 -7.55 15.63
N PRO A 217 -3.32 -8.02 15.85
CA PRO A 217 -2.27 -7.94 14.85
C PRO A 217 -2.52 -8.89 13.67
N ASP A 218 -2.64 -8.33 12.47
CA ASP A 218 -2.53 -9.10 11.22
C ASP A 218 -1.06 -9.37 10.91
N ILE A 219 -0.61 -10.57 11.25
CA ILE A 219 0.78 -11.00 11.04
C ILE A 219 1.15 -11.01 9.55
N GLY A 220 0.21 -11.35 8.66
CA GLY A 220 0.44 -11.39 7.22
C GLY A 220 0.73 -10.00 6.66
N ARG A 221 -0.07 -9.01 7.06
CA ARG A 221 0.16 -7.60 6.74
C ARG A 221 1.49 -7.10 7.28
N ILE A 222 1.80 -7.35 8.55
CA ILE A 222 3.05 -6.92 9.20
C ILE A 222 4.27 -7.52 8.48
N GLN A 223 4.21 -8.80 8.12
CA GLN A 223 5.27 -9.45 7.34
C GLN A 223 5.45 -8.78 5.97
N GLY A 224 4.36 -8.44 5.29
CA GLY A 224 4.37 -7.66 4.04
C GLY A 224 5.07 -6.31 4.23
N GLU A 225 4.64 -5.51 5.21
CA GLU A 225 5.19 -4.17 5.46
C GLU A 225 6.71 -4.17 5.72
N ILE A 226 7.22 -5.18 6.44
CA ILE A 226 8.66 -5.31 6.71
C ILE A 226 9.38 -5.81 5.45
N ALA A 227 8.80 -6.76 4.72
CA ALA A 227 9.39 -7.32 3.51
C ALA A 227 9.53 -6.27 2.41
N ASP A 228 8.53 -5.43 2.20
CA ASP A 228 8.55 -4.32 1.24
C ASP A 228 9.70 -3.34 1.54
N GLN A 229 9.91 -3.02 2.82
CA GLN A 229 11.02 -2.15 3.25
C GLN A 229 12.41 -2.79 3.15
N LEU A 230 12.48 -4.12 3.02
CA LEU A 230 13.72 -4.89 2.84
C LEU A 230 13.93 -5.35 1.39
N ASP A 231 13.03 -4.94 0.48
CA ASP A 231 12.98 -5.39 -0.91
C ASP A 231 12.92 -6.93 -1.04
N LEU A 232 12.12 -7.57 -0.17
CA LEU A 232 11.93 -9.02 -0.12
C LEU A 232 10.57 -9.39 -0.71
N SER A 233 10.56 -10.19 -1.77
CA SER A 233 9.34 -10.83 -2.29
C SER A 233 9.12 -12.19 -1.62
N PHE A 234 7.90 -12.46 -1.14
CA PHE A 234 7.55 -13.78 -0.61
C PHE A 234 7.20 -14.77 -1.72
N GLY A 235 7.98 -15.84 -1.85
CA GLY A 235 7.60 -17.02 -2.65
C GLY A 235 6.76 -18.06 -1.89
N LYS A 236 6.30 -17.72 -0.68
CA LYS A 236 5.51 -18.59 0.21
C LYS A 236 4.27 -17.84 0.68
N GLU A 237 3.13 -18.51 0.68
CA GLU A 237 1.85 -17.92 1.11
C GLU A 237 1.60 -18.07 2.61
N THR A 238 2.12 -19.12 3.24
CA THR A 238 1.87 -19.38 4.67
C THR A 238 2.61 -18.39 5.57
N ILE A 239 1.95 -17.95 6.65
CA ILE A 239 2.53 -17.04 7.66
C ILE A 239 3.88 -17.56 8.18
N THR A 240 3.98 -18.86 8.47
CA THR A 240 5.22 -19.47 8.97
C THR A 240 6.32 -19.48 7.91
N GLY A 241 5.98 -19.75 6.64
CA GLY A 241 6.93 -19.73 5.54
C GLY A 241 7.48 -18.32 5.27
N ARG A 242 6.59 -17.32 5.30
CA ARG A 242 6.93 -15.90 5.23
C ARG A 242 7.83 -15.47 6.40
N ALA A 243 7.47 -15.85 7.63
CA ALA A 243 8.25 -15.57 8.84
C ALA A 243 9.69 -16.11 8.72
N TYR A 244 9.85 -17.33 8.20
CA TYR A 244 11.17 -17.93 8.00
C TYR A 244 12.01 -17.12 7.01
N LEU A 245 11.46 -16.74 5.85
CA LEU A 245 12.16 -15.95 4.84
C LEU A 245 12.54 -14.57 5.37
N LEU A 246 11.62 -13.90 6.07
CA LEU A 246 11.86 -12.60 6.67
C LEU A 246 13.00 -12.67 7.69
N ARG A 247 13.01 -13.70 8.54
CA ARG A 247 14.08 -13.94 9.52
C ARG A 247 15.44 -14.11 8.86
N GLN A 248 15.52 -14.84 7.75
CA GLN A 248 16.77 -15.01 7.01
C GLN A 248 17.23 -13.70 6.37
N ARG A 249 16.31 -12.93 5.79
CA ARG A 249 16.59 -11.62 5.19
C ARG A 249 17.12 -10.62 6.21
N ILE A 250 16.52 -10.56 7.40
CA ILE A 250 16.97 -9.72 8.53
C ILE A 250 18.36 -10.15 8.98
N LYS A 251 18.61 -11.46 9.12
CA LYS A 251 19.93 -11.99 9.51
C LYS A 251 21.01 -11.77 8.46
N ALA A 252 20.66 -11.56 7.19
CA ALA A 252 21.62 -11.29 6.13
C ALA A 252 22.13 -9.84 6.14
N GLU A 253 21.42 -8.91 6.78
CA GLU A 253 21.88 -7.52 6.92
C GLU A 253 23.03 -7.41 7.91
N LYS A 254 24.03 -6.57 7.62
CA LYS A 254 25.17 -6.39 8.56
C LYS A 254 24.75 -5.59 9.77
N THR A 255 24.00 -4.52 9.58
CA THR A 255 23.37 -3.77 10.69
C THR A 255 21.93 -3.41 10.31
N ILE A 256 20.98 -3.76 11.16
CA ILE A 256 19.56 -3.46 10.94
C ILE A 256 18.90 -2.97 12.22
N LEU A 257 18.10 -1.92 12.07
CA LEU A 257 17.16 -1.44 13.09
C LEU A 257 15.75 -1.84 12.70
N VAL A 258 15.11 -2.66 13.53
CA VAL A 258 13.71 -3.05 13.40
C VAL A 258 12.89 -2.27 14.43
N ILE A 259 12.01 -1.41 13.94
CA ILE A 259 11.16 -0.56 14.76
C ILE A 259 9.74 -1.13 14.79
N LEU A 260 9.21 -1.35 15.99
CA LEU A 260 7.87 -1.90 16.23
C LEU A 260 7.05 -0.91 17.04
N ASP A 261 6.14 -0.22 16.38
CA ASP A 261 5.33 0.85 16.97
C ASP A 261 3.97 0.33 17.50
N ASP A 262 3.54 0.85 18.65
CA ASP A 262 2.29 0.55 19.38
C ASP A 262 2.13 -0.94 19.76
N MET A 263 3.13 -1.54 20.38
CA MET A 263 3.14 -2.96 20.74
C MET A 263 2.11 -3.35 21.81
N TRP A 264 1.42 -4.48 21.56
CA TRP A 264 0.40 -5.09 22.42
C TRP A 264 0.84 -6.46 22.96
N PRO A 265 0.30 -6.92 24.12
CA PRO A 265 0.69 -8.20 24.74
C PRO A 265 0.54 -9.43 23.81
N SER A 266 -0.51 -9.43 22.99
CA SER A 266 -0.89 -10.51 22.07
C SER A 266 0.11 -10.75 20.92
N PHE A 267 1.03 -9.82 20.65
CA PHE A 267 1.93 -9.92 19.50
C PHE A 267 3.16 -10.79 19.77
N GLU A 268 3.41 -11.77 18.90
CA GLU A 268 4.55 -12.69 19.01
C GLU A 268 5.60 -12.40 17.93
N LEU A 269 6.78 -11.92 18.34
CA LEU A 269 7.90 -11.58 17.44
C LEU A 269 8.31 -12.75 16.53
N GLU A 270 8.33 -13.97 17.09
CA GLU A 270 8.75 -15.15 16.36
C GLU A 270 7.82 -15.50 15.20
N LYS A 271 6.50 -15.39 15.41
CA LYS A 271 5.47 -15.60 14.38
C LYS A 271 5.58 -14.58 13.26
N ALA A 272 5.95 -13.34 13.58
CA ALA A 272 6.23 -12.31 12.59
C ALA A 272 7.54 -12.56 11.82
N GLY A 273 8.44 -13.43 12.30
CA GLY A 273 9.74 -13.68 11.67
C GLY A 273 10.86 -12.77 12.17
N ILE A 274 10.62 -12.01 13.24
CA ILE A 274 11.60 -11.11 13.83
C ILE A 274 12.47 -11.94 14.81
N PRO A 275 13.81 -11.93 14.66
CA PRO A 275 14.67 -12.69 15.55
C PRO A 275 14.67 -12.09 16.96
N LEU A 276 14.48 -12.92 17.99
CA LEU A 276 14.79 -12.56 19.37
C LEU A 276 16.31 -12.37 19.49
N VAL A 277 16.72 -11.28 20.13
CA VAL A 277 18.14 -10.93 20.24
C VAL A 277 18.73 -11.65 21.45
N ASP A 278 19.15 -12.91 21.26
CA ASP A 278 19.73 -13.72 22.32
C ASP A 278 21.16 -13.28 22.68
N LYS A 279 21.35 -12.85 23.94
CA LYS A 279 22.67 -12.48 24.51
C LYS A 279 23.61 -13.67 24.68
N HIS A 280 23.07 -14.90 24.76
CA HIS A 280 23.87 -16.10 24.96
C HIS A 280 24.60 -16.54 23.70
N THR A 281 24.03 -16.33 22.51
CA THR A 281 24.72 -16.64 21.25
C THR A 281 25.90 -15.69 21.00
N THR A 282 25.82 -14.43 21.42
CA THR A 282 26.95 -13.48 21.40
C THR A 282 28.08 -13.92 22.35
N ARG A 283 27.75 -14.31 23.59
CA ARG A 283 28.75 -14.70 24.61
C ARG A 283 29.34 -16.11 24.44
N ILE A 284 28.59 -17.06 23.89
CA ILE A 284 29.07 -18.45 23.71
C ILE A 284 30.10 -18.52 22.58
N LEU A 285 29.91 -17.75 21.50
CA LEU A 285 30.88 -17.66 20.41
C LEU A 285 32.19 -16.98 20.87
N ASP A 286 32.11 -15.95 21.71
CA ASP A 286 33.30 -15.29 22.29
C ASP A 286 34.14 -16.24 23.17
N LYS A 287 33.50 -17.12 23.95
CA LYS A 287 34.22 -18.07 24.82
C LYS A 287 34.79 -19.28 24.07
N GLN A 288 34.20 -19.68 22.95
CA GLN A 288 34.74 -20.76 22.12
C GLN A 288 35.84 -20.26 21.16
N ASN A 289 35.73 -19.03 20.66
CA ASN A 289 36.74 -18.40 19.81
C ASN A 289 37.96 -17.91 20.61
N ALA A 290 37.82 -17.57 21.89
CA ALA A 290 38.96 -17.24 22.75
C ALA A 290 39.91 -18.42 23.02
N LYS A 291 39.52 -19.67 22.68
CA LYS A 291 40.37 -20.87 22.82
C LYS A 291 41.06 -21.30 21.53
N GLN A 292 40.74 -20.70 20.39
CA GLN A 292 41.46 -20.92 19.14
C GLN A 292 41.88 -19.56 18.60
N ASN A 293 43.19 -19.27 18.69
CA ASN A 293 43.83 -18.09 18.12
C ASN A 293 43.67 -18.07 16.58
N VAL A 294 42.48 -17.71 16.12
CA VAL A 294 42.20 -17.42 14.72
C VAL A 294 41.66 -16.00 14.72
N GLU A 295 42.53 -15.05 14.39
CA GLU A 295 42.15 -13.70 13.97
C GLU A 295 41.37 -13.80 12.64
N GLN A 296 40.11 -14.21 12.73
CA GLN A 296 39.12 -13.93 11.72
C GLN A 296 38.09 -13.01 12.34
N ASN A 297 38.12 -11.75 11.92
CA ASN A 297 37.08 -10.75 12.17
C ASN A 297 35.76 -11.23 11.54
N VAL A 298 35.05 -12.14 12.21
CA VAL A 298 33.64 -12.42 11.89
C VAL A 298 32.88 -11.16 12.30
N LYS A 299 32.65 -10.24 11.36
CA LYS A 299 31.73 -9.12 11.56
C LYS A 299 30.37 -9.72 11.91
N GLN A 300 30.00 -9.61 13.18
CA GLN A 300 28.72 -10.11 13.67
C GLN A 300 27.62 -9.16 13.20
N ASN A 301 26.58 -9.72 12.59
CA ASN A 301 25.45 -8.93 12.11
C ASN A 301 24.66 -8.38 13.32
N VAL A 302 24.49 -7.07 13.40
CA VAL A 302 23.85 -6.38 14.53
C VAL A 302 22.39 -6.10 14.18
N CYS A 303 21.46 -6.76 14.86
CA CYS A 303 20.03 -6.46 14.80
C CYS A 303 19.61 -5.76 16.08
N LYS A 304 19.12 -4.53 15.99
CA LYS A 304 18.56 -3.78 17.12
C LYS A 304 17.05 -3.64 16.98
N LEU A 305 16.36 -3.74 18.12
CA LEU A 305 14.92 -3.51 18.22
C LEU A 305 14.65 -2.18 18.91
N LEU A 306 13.74 -1.38 18.33
CA LEU A 306 13.14 -0.22 19.00
C LEU A 306 11.64 -0.43 19.08
N ILE A 307 11.13 -0.57 20.30
CA ILE A 307 9.75 -0.98 20.55
C ILE A 307 9.03 0.15 21.30
N THR A 308 7.85 0.56 20.84
CA THR A 308 6.99 1.44 21.62
C THR A 308 5.80 0.67 22.20
N SER A 309 5.36 1.02 23.41
CA SER A 309 4.11 0.51 23.98
C SER A 309 3.47 1.54 24.90
N ARG A 310 2.21 1.31 25.29
CA ARG A 310 1.57 2.09 26.36
C ARG A 310 1.95 1.58 27.74
N ASN A 311 2.20 0.28 27.86
CA ASN A 311 2.52 -0.38 29.12
C ASN A 311 4.00 -0.77 29.16
N LYS A 312 4.69 -0.44 30.25
CA LYS A 312 6.07 -0.86 30.50
C LYS A 312 6.18 -2.39 30.53
N ASP A 313 5.21 -3.08 31.12
CA ASP A 313 5.28 -4.53 31.31
C ASP A 313 5.33 -5.28 29.98
N VAL A 314 4.61 -4.79 28.96
CA VAL A 314 4.63 -5.34 27.60
C VAL A 314 6.03 -5.27 26.99
N LEU A 315 6.80 -4.22 27.29
CA LEU A 315 8.17 -4.12 26.81
C LEU A 315 9.07 -5.14 27.51
N LEU A 316 8.96 -5.24 28.84
CA LEU A 316 9.74 -6.17 29.65
C LEU A 316 9.50 -7.64 29.26
N GLU A 317 8.26 -7.99 28.92
CA GLU A 317 7.90 -9.31 28.37
C GLU A 317 8.59 -9.63 27.04
N LYS A 318 9.00 -8.61 26.26
CA LYS A 318 9.72 -8.75 24.99
C LYS A 318 11.23 -8.56 25.15
N GLU A 319 11.74 -8.84 26.36
CA GLU A 319 13.16 -8.86 26.68
C GLU A 319 13.88 -7.50 26.51
N THR A 320 13.16 -6.36 26.54
CA THR A 320 13.82 -5.05 26.69
C THR A 320 14.45 -4.95 28.07
N GLN A 321 15.70 -4.50 28.13
CA GLN A 321 16.38 -4.27 29.40
C GLN A 321 15.78 -3.05 30.09
N GLU A 322 15.61 -3.11 31.42
CA GLU A 322 15.10 -1.96 32.18
C GLU A 322 15.96 -0.70 31.95
N GLU A 323 17.27 -0.86 31.83
CA GLU A 323 18.23 0.22 31.57
C GLU A 323 18.04 0.89 30.20
N PHE A 324 17.47 0.18 29.22
CA PHE A 324 17.11 0.70 27.90
C PHE A 324 15.60 0.86 27.72
N THR A 325 14.87 1.04 28.82
CA THR A 325 13.43 1.28 28.81
C THR A 325 13.13 2.71 29.25
N PHE A 326 12.74 3.56 28.30
CA PHE A 326 12.57 4.99 28.49
C PHE A 326 11.09 5.37 28.59
N ARG A 327 10.75 6.22 29.56
CA ARG A 327 9.40 6.76 29.72
C ARG A 327 9.27 8.08 28.99
N LEU A 328 8.40 8.14 27.99
CA LEU A 328 8.06 9.41 27.33
C LEU A 328 7.01 10.15 28.17
N ASP A 329 7.46 11.20 28.86
CA ASP A 329 6.62 12.01 29.74
C ASP A 329 5.76 13.03 28.98
N LEU A 330 4.85 13.69 29.70
CA LEU A 330 3.99 14.75 29.17
C LEU A 330 4.82 16.00 28.81
N LEU A 331 4.26 16.87 27.96
CA LEU A 331 4.89 18.16 27.65
C LEU A 331 4.91 19.05 28.89
N SER A 332 5.96 19.86 29.02
CA SER A 332 6.01 20.92 30.03
C SER A 332 4.92 21.96 29.79
N GLU A 333 4.58 22.78 30.79
CA GLU A 333 3.58 23.84 30.63
C GLU A 333 3.95 24.83 29.52
N ALA A 334 5.24 25.16 29.40
CA ALA A 334 5.75 26.05 28.36
C ALA A 334 5.57 25.45 26.96
N GLU A 335 5.92 24.18 26.77
CA GLU A 335 5.74 23.46 25.50
C GLU A 335 4.27 23.24 25.16
N THR A 336 3.46 22.95 26.19
CA THR A 336 2.00 22.83 26.08
C THR A 336 1.39 24.10 25.54
N TRP A 337 1.74 25.25 26.12
CA TRP A 337 1.25 26.54 25.66
C TRP A 337 1.73 26.86 24.24
N ARG A 338 3.03 26.64 23.93
CA ARG A 338 3.58 26.85 22.57
C ARG A 338 2.83 26.03 21.53
N LEU A 339 2.60 24.73 21.80
CA LEU A 339 1.83 23.85 20.89
C LEU A 339 0.37 24.29 20.77
N PHE A 340 -0.27 24.64 21.89
CA PHE A 340 -1.66 25.07 21.92
C PHE A 340 -1.86 26.35 21.10
N GLN A 341 -1.01 27.37 21.33
CA GLN A 341 -1.03 28.64 20.62
C GLN A 341 -0.84 28.44 19.12
N TYR A 342 0.12 27.59 18.74
CA TYR A 342 0.38 27.25 17.35
C TYR A 342 -0.84 26.61 16.67
N MET A 343 -1.52 25.68 17.35
CA MET A 343 -2.66 24.95 16.77
C MET A 343 -3.96 25.76 16.74
N ALA A 344 -4.21 26.59 17.76
CA ALA A 344 -5.41 27.42 17.87
C ALA A 344 -5.35 28.69 17.01
N GLY A 345 -4.15 29.12 16.60
CA GLY A 345 -3.93 30.29 15.75
C GLY A 345 -3.97 31.63 16.47
N GLU A 346 -3.82 32.72 15.71
CA GLU A 346 -3.55 34.07 16.26
C GLU A 346 -4.65 34.64 17.16
N LYS A 347 -5.90 34.16 17.05
CA LYS A 347 -7.01 34.61 17.92
C LYS A 347 -6.70 34.44 19.41
N VAL A 348 -5.86 33.47 19.77
CA VAL A 348 -5.45 33.22 21.17
C VAL A 348 -4.62 34.37 21.76
N ASN A 349 -4.04 35.23 20.90
CA ASN A 349 -3.28 36.41 21.32
C ASN A 349 -4.18 37.61 21.65
N ASP A 350 -5.50 37.53 21.42
CA ASP A 350 -6.43 38.55 21.92
C ASP A 350 -6.41 38.54 23.45
N THR A 351 -6.12 39.69 24.05
CA THR A 351 -5.98 39.87 25.50
C THR A 351 -7.24 39.41 26.27
N ARG A 352 -8.41 39.49 25.64
CA ARG A 352 -9.69 39.04 26.22
C ARG A 352 -9.82 37.52 26.27
N LEU A 353 -9.17 36.83 25.33
CA LEU A 353 -9.23 35.38 25.18
C LEU A 353 -8.06 34.68 25.86
N GLN A 354 -6.89 35.33 25.89
CA GLN A 354 -5.62 34.77 26.34
C GLN A 354 -5.74 34.09 27.71
N ASN A 355 -6.37 34.73 28.69
CA ASN A 355 -6.54 34.15 30.03
C ASN A 355 -7.35 32.83 30.00
N VAL A 356 -8.48 32.82 29.29
CA VAL A 356 -9.30 31.60 29.16
C VAL A 356 -8.56 30.53 28.36
N ALA A 357 -7.86 30.93 27.29
CA ALA A 357 -7.10 30.00 26.46
C ALA A 357 -5.93 29.36 27.23
N THR A 358 -5.21 30.10 28.06
CA THR A 358 -4.15 29.56 28.92
C THR A 358 -4.71 28.56 29.93
N GLN A 359 -5.86 28.85 30.54
CA GLN A 359 -6.54 27.92 31.44
C GLN A 359 -6.98 26.64 30.73
N VAL A 360 -7.55 26.75 29.52
CA VAL A 360 -7.90 25.58 28.69
C VAL A 360 -6.66 24.76 28.34
N ALA A 361 -5.55 25.40 27.98
CA ALA A 361 -4.29 24.71 27.68
C ALA A 361 -3.74 23.97 28.91
N GLN A 362 -3.82 24.56 30.09
CA GLN A 362 -3.44 23.90 31.36
C GLN A 362 -4.30 22.66 31.62
N LYS A 363 -5.60 22.70 31.31
CA LYS A 363 -6.50 21.54 31.45
C LYS A 363 -6.22 20.41 30.44
N CYS A 364 -5.43 20.68 29.39
CA CYS A 364 -4.97 19.63 28.48
C CYS A 364 -3.83 18.78 29.08
N ALA A 365 -3.33 19.13 30.28
CA ALA A 365 -2.40 18.35 31.09
C ALA A 365 -1.16 17.84 30.32
N GLY A 366 -0.63 18.65 29.40
CA GLY A 366 0.59 18.32 28.67
C GLY A 366 0.48 17.18 27.66
N LEU A 367 -0.72 16.67 27.36
CA LEU A 367 -0.90 15.57 26.40
C LEU A 367 -1.08 16.10 24.97
N PRO A 368 -0.12 15.90 24.05
CA PRO A 368 -0.15 16.47 22.70
C PRO A 368 -1.44 16.19 21.93
N LEU A 369 -1.96 14.95 21.98
CA LEU A 369 -3.23 14.62 21.32
C LEU A 369 -4.38 15.51 21.78
N VAL A 370 -4.53 15.70 23.10
CA VAL A 370 -5.58 16.55 23.69
C VAL A 370 -5.36 18.01 23.33
N ILE A 371 -4.13 18.50 23.50
CA ILE A 371 -3.74 19.88 23.18
C ILE A 371 -4.13 20.22 21.75
N VAL A 372 -3.69 19.40 20.79
CA VAL A 372 -3.91 19.62 19.36
C VAL A 372 -5.41 19.58 19.04
N THR A 373 -6.13 18.58 19.55
CA THR A 373 -7.54 18.40 19.21
C THR A 373 -8.41 19.52 19.80
N VAL A 374 -8.20 19.88 21.07
CA VAL A 374 -8.94 20.97 21.73
C VAL A 374 -8.62 22.32 21.10
N ALA A 375 -7.33 22.62 20.88
CA ALA A 375 -6.90 23.87 20.25
C ALA A 375 -7.51 24.05 18.86
N ARG A 376 -7.52 22.99 18.04
CA ARG A 376 -8.11 23.04 16.69
C ARG A 376 -9.64 23.09 16.72
N GLY A 377 -10.30 22.38 17.63
CA GLY A 377 -11.76 22.43 17.77
C GLY A 377 -12.28 23.81 18.19
N LEU A 378 -11.49 24.54 18.99
CA LEU A 378 -11.78 25.92 19.40
C LEU A 378 -11.27 26.98 18.42
N LYS A 379 -10.51 26.57 17.40
CA LYS A 379 -10.02 27.47 16.36
C LYS A 379 -11.19 28.22 15.73
N ASN A 380 -11.02 29.54 15.60
CA ASN A 380 -12.02 30.47 15.08
C ASN A 380 -13.30 30.66 15.90
N LYS A 381 -13.51 29.93 17.01
CA LYS A 381 -14.66 30.12 17.91
C LYS A 381 -14.54 31.40 18.74
N ASP A 382 -15.65 31.88 19.25
CA ASP A 382 -15.75 33.08 20.08
C ASP A 382 -15.68 32.73 21.59
N ILE A 383 -15.39 33.71 22.44
CA ILE A 383 -15.03 33.57 23.87
C ILE A 383 -16.04 32.76 24.69
N TYR A 384 -17.33 32.77 24.33
CA TYR A 384 -18.34 31.97 25.04
C TYR A 384 -18.08 30.47 24.89
N ALA A 385 -17.62 30.01 23.71
CA ALA A 385 -17.30 28.61 23.46
C ALA A 385 -16.05 28.18 24.25
N TRP A 386 -15.08 29.08 24.38
CA TRP A 386 -13.88 28.86 25.20
C TRP A 386 -14.20 28.74 26.69
N LYS A 387 -15.09 29.60 27.20
CA LYS A 387 -15.56 29.53 28.59
C LYS A 387 -16.35 28.25 28.87
N ASP A 388 -17.18 27.82 27.92
CA ASP A 388 -17.92 26.56 28.02
C ASP A 388 -16.98 25.35 27.99
N ALA A 389 -16.00 25.34 27.08
CA ALA A 389 -14.96 24.32 27.01
C ALA A 389 -14.20 24.20 28.34
N LEU A 390 -13.79 25.33 28.92
CA LEU A 390 -13.11 25.36 30.21
C LEU A 390 -13.96 24.71 31.30
N ARG A 391 -15.25 25.09 31.41
CA ARG A 391 -16.17 24.50 32.41
C ARG A 391 -16.34 22.99 32.23
N GLN A 392 -16.47 22.52 31.00
CA GLN A 392 -16.62 21.09 30.72
C GLN A 392 -15.34 20.32 31.07
N LEU A 393 -14.15 20.86 30.75
CA LEU A 393 -12.87 20.28 31.15
C LEU A 393 -12.64 20.34 32.68
N GLU A 394 -13.15 21.38 33.35
CA GLU A 394 -13.10 21.50 34.81
C GLU A 394 -14.02 20.51 35.52
N SER A 395 -15.16 20.17 34.92
CA SER A 395 -16.14 19.23 35.50
C SER A 395 -15.59 17.81 35.68
N VAL A 396 -14.49 17.49 34.99
CA VAL A 396 -13.75 16.23 35.11
C VAL A 396 -12.90 16.16 36.39
N GLY A 397 -12.64 17.30 37.04
CA GLY A 397 -11.95 17.36 38.34
C GLY A 397 -10.53 16.80 38.33
N HIS A 398 -10.16 16.05 39.37
CA HIS A 398 -8.89 15.31 39.50
C HIS A 398 -9.02 13.86 38.98
N ALA A 399 -9.77 13.63 37.91
CA ALA A 399 -9.89 12.29 37.33
C ALA A 399 -8.58 11.84 36.66
N GLU A 400 -8.47 10.53 36.44
CA GLU A 400 -7.35 9.91 35.74
C GLU A 400 -7.13 10.54 34.35
N MET A 401 -5.88 10.53 33.85
CA MET A 401 -5.52 11.13 32.55
C MET A 401 -6.36 10.60 31.39
N ASP A 402 -6.81 9.35 31.45
CA ASP A 402 -7.69 8.76 30.43
C ASP A 402 -9.06 9.43 30.42
N ALA A 403 -9.60 9.83 31.58
CA ALA A 403 -10.86 10.56 31.67
C ALA A 403 -10.75 11.98 31.10
N ILE A 404 -9.64 12.69 31.35
CA ILE A 404 -9.36 14.01 30.75
C ILE A 404 -9.28 13.88 29.23
N THR A 405 -8.55 12.87 28.74
CA THR A 405 -8.38 12.61 27.31
C THR A 405 -9.72 12.27 26.65
N TYR A 406 -10.53 11.43 27.31
CA TYR A 406 -11.88 11.08 26.86
C TYR A 406 -12.76 12.32 26.76
N SER A 407 -12.84 13.14 27.80
CA SER A 407 -13.68 14.34 27.81
C SER A 407 -13.25 15.37 26.77
N ALA A 408 -11.95 15.56 26.56
CA ALA A 408 -11.45 16.47 25.54
C ALA A 408 -11.77 16.02 24.11
N LEU A 409 -11.67 14.72 23.82
CA LEU A 409 -12.03 14.16 22.53
C LEU A 409 -13.56 14.15 22.32
N GLU A 410 -14.34 13.88 23.36
CA GLU A 410 -15.79 14.00 23.32
C GLU A 410 -16.24 15.45 23.03
N LEU A 411 -15.58 16.44 23.64
CA LEU A 411 -15.79 17.86 23.32
C LEU A 411 -15.48 18.17 21.85
N SER A 412 -14.37 17.66 21.35
CA SER A 412 -13.95 17.85 19.96
C SER A 412 -14.96 17.25 18.98
N TYR A 413 -15.51 16.07 19.30
CA TYR A 413 -16.62 15.47 18.57
C TYR A 413 -17.89 16.35 18.63
N LYS A 414 -18.25 16.87 19.80
CA LYS A 414 -19.44 17.74 19.96
C LYS A 414 -19.32 19.03 19.13
N TRP A 415 -18.11 19.57 18.97
CA TRP A 415 -17.82 20.78 18.20
C TRP A 415 -17.80 20.59 16.68
N LEU A 416 -17.88 19.34 16.18
CA LEU A 416 -18.05 19.08 14.76
C LEU A 416 -19.30 19.80 14.22
N ALA A 417 -19.14 20.46 13.07
CA ALA A 417 -20.07 21.47 12.59
C ALA A 417 -21.42 20.92 12.10
N SER A 418 -21.51 19.63 11.76
CA SER A 418 -22.71 19.00 11.21
C SER A 418 -22.91 17.58 11.73
N ASP A 419 -24.15 17.11 11.68
CA ASP A 419 -24.48 15.73 12.00
C ASP A 419 -23.88 14.73 10.98
N GLU A 420 -23.66 15.17 9.73
CA GLU A 420 -22.97 14.37 8.70
C GLU A 420 -21.51 14.10 9.08
N LEU A 421 -20.79 15.12 9.59
CA LEU A 421 -19.42 14.99 10.11
C LEU A 421 -19.38 14.02 11.30
N LYS A 422 -20.33 14.17 12.22
CA LYS A 422 -20.44 13.32 13.41
C LYS A 422 -20.74 11.86 13.05
N ALA A 423 -21.71 11.64 12.17
CA ALA A 423 -22.07 10.31 11.70
C ALA A 423 -20.89 9.62 11.02
N LEU A 424 -20.17 10.32 10.12
CA LEU A 424 -19.03 9.74 9.44
C LEU A 424 -17.85 9.48 10.39
N PHE A 425 -17.60 10.37 11.35
CA PHE A 425 -16.57 10.16 12.36
C PHE A 425 -16.81 8.87 13.16
N LEU A 426 -18.04 8.62 13.61
CA LEU A 426 -18.39 7.38 14.31
C LEU A 426 -18.30 6.16 13.38
N LEU A 427 -18.73 6.30 12.12
CA LEU A 427 -18.66 5.21 11.13
C LEU A 427 -17.21 4.79 10.84
N PHE A 428 -16.30 5.76 10.66
CA PHE A 428 -14.86 5.51 10.52
C PHE A 428 -14.29 4.76 11.73
N ALA A 429 -14.71 5.12 12.94
CA ALA A 429 -14.26 4.45 14.15
C ALA A 429 -14.77 3.00 14.23
N SER A 430 -15.93 2.68 13.66
CA SER A 430 -16.49 1.33 13.70
C SER A 430 -15.96 0.41 12.59
N LEU A 431 -15.61 0.92 11.42
CA LEU A 431 -15.23 0.15 10.22
C LEU A 431 -13.73 0.22 9.91
N GLN A 432 -12.88 -0.21 10.85
CA GLN A 432 -11.41 -0.12 10.73
C GLN A 432 -10.86 -0.48 9.34
N GLU A 433 -9.81 0.22 8.88
CA GLU A 433 -8.99 -0.17 7.71
C GLU A 433 -9.79 -0.38 6.42
N SER A 434 -11.04 0.11 6.39
CA SER A 434 -11.88 0.02 5.20
C SER A 434 -11.44 1.04 4.16
N ASP A 435 -11.37 0.59 2.91
CA ASP A 435 -11.13 1.48 1.79
C ASP A 435 -12.26 2.52 1.68
N ILE A 436 -11.92 3.70 1.16
CA ILE A 436 -12.82 4.83 0.97
C ILE A 436 -14.01 4.44 0.07
N GLU A 437 -13.79 3.58 -0.92
CA GLU A 437 -14.86 3.11 -1.83
C GLU A 437 -15.89 2.21 -1.12
N TYR A 438 -15.45 1.41 -0.14
CA TYR A 438 -16.37 0.69 0.73
C TYR A 438 -17.15 1.64 1.64
N LEU A 439 -16.45 2.59 2.28
CA LEU A 439 -17.10 3.58 3.14
C LEU A 439 -18.15 4.41 2.38
N LEU A 440 -17.85 4.80 1.14
CA LEU A 440 -18.78 5.45 0.23
C LEU A 440 -20.06 4.63 0.04
N SER A 441 -19.91 3.32 -0.17
CA SER A 441 -21.03 2.40 -0.37
C SER A 441 -21.93 2.33 0.86
N VAL A 442 -21.35 2.32 2.07
CA VAL A 442 -22.10 2.36 3.34
C VAL A 442 -22.78 3.71 3.54
N VAL A 443 -22.09 4.81 3.26
CA VAL A 443 -22.60 6.18 3.42
C VAL A 443 -23.81 6.46 2.53
N VAL A 444 -23.75 6.02 1.25
CA VAL A 444 -24.86 6.13 0.31
C VAL A 444 -26.04 5.27 0.79
N GLY A 445 -25.79 4.02 1.18
CA GLY A 445 -26.85 3.13 1.64
C GLY A 445 -27.51 3.58 2.95
N LEU A 446 -26.76 4.18 3.86
CA LEU A 446 -27.31 4.75 5.09
C LEU A 446 -27.96 6.12 4.90
N ASP A 447 -27.85 6.71 3.71
CA ASP A 447 -28.43 8.02 3.38
C ASP A 447 -27.95 9.11 4.35
N ILE A 448 -26.64 9.10 4.65
CA ILE A 448 -26.03 10.02 5.62
C ILE A 448 -25.98 11.45 5.07
N PHE A 449 -25.72 11.59 3.78
CA PHE A 449 -25.54 12.89 3.14
C PHE A 449 -26.84 13.43 2.55
N LYS A 450 -27.14 14.67 2.89
CA LYS A 450 -28.25 15.43 2.30
C LYS A 450 -27.86 15.97 0.92
N ASP A 451 -28.88 16.11 0.07
CA ASP A 451 -28.81 16.75 -1.26
C ASP A 451 -27.80 16.10 -2.22
N ILE A 452 -27.68 14.77 -2.17
CA ILE A 452 -26.84 13.97 -3.05
C ILE A 452 -27.68 13.30 -4.13
N TYR A 453 -27.28 13.46 -5.39
CA TYR A 453 -28.02 12.92 -6.55
C TYR A 453 -27.24 11.85 -7.31
N THR A 454 -25.90 11.87 -7.27
CA THR A 454 -25.01 10.89 -7.90
C THR A 454 -24.04 10.26 -6.90
N VAL A 455 -23.45 9.10 -7.22
CA VAL A 455 -22.42 8.44 -6.40
C VAL A 455 -21.15 9.29 -6.38
N ASP A 456 -20.89 10.02 -7.47
CA ASP A 456 -19.78 10.97 -7.57
C ASP A 456 -19.95 12.17 -6.61
N ASP A 457 -21.15 12.76 -6.54
CA ASP A 457 -21.46 13.82 -5.55
C ASP A 457 -21.23 13.32 -4.10
N ALA A 458 -21.63 12.07 -3.83
CA ALA A 458 -21.42 11.44 -2.53
C ALA A 458 -19.93 11.30 -2.22
N ARG A 459 -19.12 10.92 -3.22
CA ARG A 459 -17.68 10.76 -3.11
C ARG A 459 -16.97 12.09 -2.85
N ASP A 460 -17.32 13.14 -3.58
CA ASP A 460 -16.77 14.49 -3.37
C ASP A 460 -17.09 15.03 -1.96
N LYS A 461 -18.33 14.82 -1.51
CA LYS A 461 -18.74 15.20 -0.15
C LYS A 461 -18.02 14.35 0.92
N LEU A 462 -17.80 13.06 0.66
CA LEU A 462 -17.03 12.18 1.52
C LEU A 462 -15.59 12.70 1.70
N TYR A 463 -14.90 13.00 0.60
CA TYR A 463 -13.53 13.55 0.65
C TYR A 463 -13.48 14.91 1.37
N THR A 464 -14.45 15.79 1.14
CA THR A 464 -14.54 17.09 1.82
C THR A 464 -14.68 16.93 3.34
N ILE A 465 -15.49 15.97 3.78
CA ILE A 465 -15.63 15.65 5.21
C ILE A 465 -14.36 15.03 5.77
N ILE A 466 -13.74 14.09 5.05
CA ILE A 466 -12.46 13.47 5.45
C ILE A 466 -11.40 14.55 5.68
N ASP A 467 -11.28 15.50 4.76
CA ASP A 467 -10.33 16.60 4.86
C ASP A 467 -10.66 17.55 6.02
N SER A 468 -11.95 17.75 6.32
CA SER A 468 -12.39 18.50 7.50
C SER A 468 -12.04 17.81 8.82
N LEU A 469 -12.19 16.48 8.88
CA LEU A 469 -11.81 15.66 10.04
C LEU A 469 -10.28 15.60 10.22
N LYS A 470 -9.51 15.53 9.12
CA LYS A 470 -8.04 15.67 9.11
C LYS A 470 -7.62 17.06 9.58
N ALA A 471 -8.30 18.11 9.12
CA ALA A 471 -8.07 19.48 9.57
C ALA A 471 -8.36 19.65 11.07
N SER A 472 -9.29 18.86 11.63
CA SER A 472 -9.59 18.82 13.07
C SER A 472 -8.67 17.90 13.88
N CYS A 473 -7.70 17.23 13.26
CA CYS A 473 -6.81 16.24 13.87
C CYS A 473 -7.52 15.02 14.50
N LEU A 474 -8.76 14.76 14.09
CA LEU A 474 -9.49 13.55 14.47
C LEU A 474 -9.17 12.36 13.54
N LEU A 475 -8.69 12.66 12.33
CA LEU A 475 -8.15 11.71 11.36
C LEU A 475 -6.73 12.14 10.92
N ASN A 476 -5.94 11.18 10.44
CA ASN A 476 -4.55 11.34 10.05
C ASN A 476 -4.29 10.94 8.59
N LYS A 477 -3.20 11.53 8.07
CA LYS A 477 -2.41 11.14 6.90
C LYS A 477 -1.88 9.70 6.94
N GLY A 478 -2.50 8.69 6.32
CA GLY A 478 -1.91 7.35 6.20
C GLY A 478 -0.72 7.28 5.24
N LYS A 479 0.07 6.18 5.31
CA LYS A 479 1.33 5.99 4.55
C LYS A 479 1.14 6.04 3.02
N SER A 480 -0.02 5.62 2.50
CA SER A 480 -0.33 5.52 1.07
C SER A 480 -1.51 6.40 0.61
N GLY A 481 -1.82 7.46 1.35
CA GLY A 481 -3.02 8.29 1.11
C GLY A 481 -4.28 7.81 1.83
N GLU A 482 -4.21 6.63 2.46
CA GLU A 482 -5.23 6.09 3.37
C GLU A 482 -5.56 7.04 4.53
N VAL A 483 -6.75 6.86 5.09
CA VAL A 483 -7.26 7.67 6.20
C VAL A 483 -7.11 6.87 7.49
N GLU A 484 -6.22 7.30 8.38
CA GLU A 484 -5.97 6.61 9.65
C GLU A 484 -6.65 7.35 10.80
N MET A 485 -7.32 6.64 11.71
CA MET A 485 -7.81 7.19 12.97
C MET A 485 -6.88 6.75 14.11
N ASN A 486 -6.50 7.67 14.99
CA ASN A 486 -5.72 7.30 16.18
C ASN A 486 -6.52 6.33 17.06
N ASN A 487 -5.86 5.25 17.53
CA ASN A 487 -6.50 4.22 18.36
C ASN A 487 -7.27 4.78 19.57
N PHE A 488 -6.74 5.80 20.26
CA PHE A 488 -7.43 6.41 21.39
C PHE A 488 -8.66 7.24 20.94
N VAL A 489 -8.55 7.97 19.82
CA VAL A 489 -9.69 8.70 19.23
C VAL A 489 -10.80 7.74 18.81
N ARG A 490 -10.42 6.60 18.23
CA ARG A 490 -11.31 5.49 17.88
C ARG A 490 -12.02 4.94 19.11
N ASP A 491 -11.30 4.66 20.19
CA ASP A 491 -11.90 4.13 21.43
C ASP A 491 -12.97 5.09 22.00
N VAL A 492 -12.68 6.39 22.01
CA VAL A 492 -13.66 7.42 22.43
C VAL A 492 -14.86 7.44 21.47
N ALA A 493 -14.64 7.40 20.16
CA ALA A 493 -15.71 7.38 19.17
C ALA A 493 -16.60 6.14 19.30
N ILE A 494 -16.03 4.94 19.45
CA ILE A 494 -16.78 3.70 19.68
C ILE A 494 -17.59 3.79 20.97
N SER A 495 -17.01 4.35 22.04
CA SER A 495 -17.72 4.55 23.30
C SER A 495 -18.91 5.51 23.15
N ILE A 496 -18.74 6.63 22.42
CA ILE A 496 -19.83 7.54 22.07
C ILE A 496 -20.91 6.82 21.26
N ALA A 497 -20.54 6.06 20.22
CA ALA A 497 -21.49 5.31 19.39
C ALA A 497 -22.29 4.27 20.22
N ARG A 498 -21.63 3.55 21.11
CA ARG A 498 -22.30 2.56 22.00
C ARG A 498 -23.23 3.23 23.00
N ARG A 499 -22.79 4.31 23.65
CA ARG A 499 -23.54 5.01 24.71
C ARG A 499 -24.70 5.82 24.17
N ASP A 500 -24.44 6.64 23.15
CA ASP A 500 -25.37 7.67 22.68
C ASP A 500 -26.22 7.17 21.52
N GLN A 501 -25.68 6.29 20.68
CA GLN A 501 -26.39 5.73 19.51
C GLN A 501 -26.79 4.26 19.65
N HIS A 502 -26.51 3.62 20.78
CA HIS A 502 -26.87 2.21 21.03
C HIS A 502 -26.32 1.23 19.97
N VAL A 503 -25.17 1.55 19.38
CA VAL A 503 -24.51 0.66 18.39
C VAL A 503 -24.02 -0.61 19.06
N PHE A 504 -24.36 -1.77 18.50
CA PHE A 504 -23.77 -3.04 18.92
C PHE A 504 -22.53 -3.34 18.09
N GLN A 505 -21.36 -3.29 18.72
CA GLN A 505 -20.09 -3.59 18.05
C GLN A 505 -19.29 -4.63 18.84
N ARG A 506 -18.80 -5.66 18.15
CA ARG A 506 -17.82 -6.65 18.64
C ARG A 506 -16.72 -6.82 17.59
N GLU A 507 -15.48 -6.93 18.05
CA GLU A 507 -14.32 -6.95 17.18
C GLU A 507 -13.28 -7.93 17.72
N GLY A 508 -13.07 -9.02 16.99
CA GLY A 508 -12.14 -10.08 17.35
C GLY A 508 -12.83 -11.41 17.69
N PRO A 509 -12.03 -12.49 17.71
CA PRO A 509 -12.51 -13.87 17.66
C PRO A 509 -13.44 -14.27 18.81
N ASP A 510 -13.10 -13.86 20.04
CA ASP A 510 -13.76 -14.31 21.28
C ASP A 510 -14.67 -13.23 21.93
N GLU A 511 -14.97 -12.16 21.20
CA GLU A 511 -15.68 -10.99 21.74
C GLU A 511 -17.21 -11.15 21.74
N LEU A 512 -17.76 -12.00 20.85
CA LEU A 512 -19.19 -12.31 20.83
C LEU A 512 -19.47 -13.60 21.63
N LYS A 513 -19.58 -13.47 22.95
CA LYS A 513 -19.96 -14.59 23.84
C LYS A 513 -21.46 -14.86 23.84
N GLU A 514 -22.26 -13.80 23.86
CA GLU A 514 -23.71 -13.86 23.89
C GLU A 514 -24.32 -12.74 23.05
N TRP A 515 -25.48 -13.01 22.47
CA TRP A 515 -26.27 -12.01 21.76
C TRP A 515 -26.91 -11.01 22.73
N PRO A 516 -27.09 -9.73 22.34
CA PRO A 516 -27.74 -8.74 23.18
C PRO A 516 -29.18 -9.12 23.56
N THR A 517 -29.68 -8.53 24.65
CA THR A 517 -31.07 -8.71 25.06
C THR A 517 -32.03 -8.21 23.98
N LYS A 518 -33.22 -8.83 23.90
CA LYS A 518 -34.25 -8.44 22.91
C LYS A 518 -34.62 -6.96 22.98
N ASP A 519 -34.63 -6.36 24.17
CA ASP A 519 -34.93 -4.94 24.34
C ASP A 519 -33.83 -4.03 23.80
N PHE A 520 -32.57 -4.45 23.90
CA PHE A 520 -31.45 -3.74 23.29
C PHE A 520 -31.52 -3.82 21.76
N LEU A 521 -31.74 -5.02 21.21
CA LEU A 521 -31.85 -5.25 19.76
C LEU A 521 -32.99 -4.44 19.12
N LYS A 522 -34.08 -4.18 19.85
CA LYS A 522 -35.16 -3.30 19.38
C LYS A 522 -34.76 -1.83 19.25
N ARG A 523 -33.73 -1.35 19.96
CA ARG A 523 -33.27 0.06 19.91
C ARG A 523 -32.00 0.25 19.08
N CYS A 524 -31.31 -0.85 18.79
CA CYS A 524 -30.05 -0.87 18.10
C CYS A 524 -30.20 -0.43 16.63
N PRO A 525 -29.50 0.62 16.17
CA PRO A 525 -29.51 1.01 14.77
C PRO A 525 -28.45 0.27 13.94
N HIS A 526 -27.33 -0.12 14.54
CA HIS A 526 -26.20 -0.75 13.82
C HIS A 526 -25.68 -1.96 14.59
N ILE A 527 -25.49 -3.08 13.89
CA ILE A 527 -24.84 -4.29 14.38
C ILE A 527 -23.57 -4.50 13.56
N ILE A 528 -22.41 -4.50 14.23
CA ILE A 528 -21.10 -4.58 13.60
C ILE A 528 -20.30 -5.70 14.28
N LEU A 529 -20.08 -6.79 13.55
CA LEU A 529 -19.39 -7.99 14.00
C LEU A 529 -18.15 -8.18 13.14
N ASN A 530 -17.02 -7.66 13.59
CA ASN A 530 -15.77 -7.67 12.82
C ASN A 530 -14.85 -8.80 13.31
N GLY A 531 -14.62 -9.82 12.47
CA GLY A 531 -13.69 -10.91 12.78
C GLY A 531 -14.09 -11.74 14.01
N CYS A 532 -15.39 -11.89 14.28
CA CYS A 532 -15.89 -12.73 15.36
C CYS A 532 -15.94 -14.19 14.90
N HIS A 533 -15.43 -15.13 15.71
CA HIS A 533 -15.54 -16.57 15.42
C HIS A 533 -16.92 -17.09 15.79
N ILE A 534 -17.91 -16.77 14.96
CA ILE A 534 -19.27 -17.28 15.11
C ILE A 534 -19.35 -18.66 14.47
N HIS A 535 -19.73 -19.66 15.27
CA HIS A 535 -19.96 -21.02 14.79
C HIS A 535 -21.39 -21.23 14.29
N GLU A 536 -22.38 -20.59 14.92
CA GLU A 536 -23.79 -20.72 14.57
C GLU A 536 -24.50 -19.38 14.78
N LEU A 537 -25.32 -18.97 13.79
CA LEU A 537 -26.22 -17.82 13.90
C LEU A 537 -27.58 -18.28 14.46
N PRO A 538 -28.26 -17.46 15.28
CA PRO A 538 -29.61 -17.78 15.74
C PRO A 538 -30.55 -17.88 14.53
N GLN A 539 -31.57 -18.75 14.60
CA GLN A 539 -32.51 -18.94 13.50
C GLN A 539 -33.15 -17.64 13.00
N ARG A 540 -33.48 -16.73 13.92
CA ARG A 540 -34.04 -15.42 13.62
C ARG A 540 -33.56 -14.41 14.65
N LEU A 541 -33.22 -13.20 14.19
CA LEU A 541 -32.90 -12.08 15.06
C LEU A 541 -33.93 -10.95 14.86
N ASP A 542 -34.67 -10.61 15.92
CA ASP A 542 -35.71 -9.58 15.87
C ASP A 542 -35.09 -8.20 16.19
N CYS A 543 -34.78 -7.43 15.14
CA CYS A 543 -34.08 -6.15 15.22
C CYS A 543 -34.73 -5.12 14.28
N PRO A 544 -35.98 -4.68 14.57
CA PRO A 544 -36.78 -3.92 13.61
C PRO A 544 -36.22 -2.55 13.26
N ASN A 545 -35.33 -1.98 14.08
CA ASN A 545 -34.75 -0.65 13.90
C ASN A 545 -33.31 -0.67 13.36
N VAL A 546 -32.73 -1.85 13.13
CA VAL A 546 -31.38 -1.95 12.55
C VAL A 546 -31.42 -1.47 11.10
N LYS A 547 -30.52 -0.53 10.80
CA LYS A 547 -30.27 0.04 9.47
C LYS A 547 -28.96 -0.46 8.86
N PHE A 548 -27.99 -0.82 9.69
CA PHE A 548 -26.69 -1.36 9.26
C PHE A 548 -26.40 -2.68 9.94
N PHE A 549 -26.16 -3.73 9.16
CA PHE A 549 -25.66 -5.01 9.65
C PHE A 549 -24.37 -5.35 8.92
N PHE A 550 -23.30 -5.55 9.67
CA PHE A 550 -21.97 -5.87 9.18
C PHE A 550 -21.47 -7.14 9.87
N LEU A 551 -21.05 -8.12 9.08
CA LEU A 551 -20.47 -9.37 9.55
C LEU A 551 -19.28 -9.76 8.66
N ILE A 552 -18.11 -9.83 9.29
CA ILE A 552 -16.95 -10.56 8.77
C ILE A 552 -16.76 -11.81 9.60
N ASN A 553 -16.70 -12.96 8.95
CA ASN A 553 -16.41 -14.22 9.60
C ASN A 553 -15.58 -15.13 8.69
N GLU A 554 -14.45 -15.62 9.20
CA GLU A 554 -13.52 -16.48 8.45
C GLU A 554 -13.87 -17.98 8.55
N ASN A 555 -14.94 -18.35 9.27
CA ASN A 555 -15.39 -19.72 9.39
C ASN A 555 -16.10 -20.16 8.09
N PRO A 556 -15.50 -21.04 7.27
CA PRO A 556 -16.06 -21.44 5.99
C PRO A 556 -17.34 -22.29 6.13
N SER A 557 -17.63 -22.79 7.34
CA SER A 557 -18.80 -23.62 7.65
C SER A 557 -19.97 -22.82 8.22
N LEU A 558 -19.86 -21.49 8.34
CA LEU A 558 -20.96 -20.69 8.86
C LEU A 558 -22.08 -20.59 7.83
N GLU A 559 -23.22 -21.21 8.15
CA GLU A 559 -24.45 -21.05 7.38
C GLU A 559 -25.31 -19.92 7.95
N ILE A 560 -25.95 -19.15 7.06
CA ILE A 560 -26.95 -18.16 7.46
C ILE A 560 -28.33 -18.81 7.44
N PRO A 561 -29.04 -18.90 8.58
CA PRO A 561 -30.38 -19.46 8.61
C PRO A 561 -31.35 -18.73 7.68
N ASP A 562 -32.24 -19.48 7.04
CA ASP A 562 -33.11 -18.99 5.97
C ASP A 562 -33.98 -17.79 6.40
N ILE A 563 -34.46 -17.80 7.64
CA ILE A 563 -35.32 -16.77 8.22
C ILE A 563 -34.57 -15.73 9.07
N PHE A 564 -33.23 -15.73 9.04
CA PHE A 564 -32.39 -14.89 9.90
C PHE A 564 -32.76 -13.40 9.82
N PHE A 565 -32.95 -12.89 8.60
CA PHE A 565 -33.20 -11.48 8.32
C PHE A 565 -34.68 -11.06 8.37
N GLU A 566 -35.62 -11.97 8.67
CA GLU A 566 -37.06 -11.62 8.67
C GLU A 566 -37.42 -10.53 9.70
N GLY A 567 -36.65 -10.42 10.79
CA GLY A 567 -36.85 -9.40 11.83
C GLY A 567 -36.19 -8.05 11.56
N MET A 568 -35.57 -7.84 10.41
CA MET A 568 -34.74 -6.65 10.10
C MET A 568 -35.34 -5.77 8.99
N GLY A 569 -36.64 -5.50 9.05
CA GLY A 569 -37.36 -4.78 7.98
C GLY A 569 -36.86 -3.37 7.66
N SER A 570 -36.12 -2.71 8.57
CA SER A 570 -35.56 -1.37 8.37
C SER A 570 -34.12 -1.36 7.83
N LEU A 571 -33.56 -2.54 7.51
CA LEU A 571 -32.18 -2.66 7.07
C LEU A 571 -31.96 -1.91 5.76
N ARG A 572 -30.94 -1.06 5.73
CA ARG A 572 -30.53 -0.28 4.55
C ARG A 572 -29.18 -0.72 4.00
N VAL A 573 -28.26 -1.12 4.87
CA VAL A 573 -26.94 -1.64 4.49
C VAL A 573 -26.74 -3.01 5.13
N LEU A 574 -26.44 -3.99 4.28
CA LEU A 574 -26.07 -5.35 4.67
C LEU A 574 -24.69 -5.65 4.08
N ASP A 575 -23.76 -5.98 4.96
CA ASP A 575 -22.44 -6.47 4.57
C ASP A 575 -22.18 -7.82 5.20
N LEU A 576 -21.93 -8.79 4.33
CA LEU A 576 -21.58 -10.16 4.64
C LEU A 576 -20.30 -10.48 3.88
N THR A 577 -19.16 -10.23 4.52
CA THR A 577 -17.85 -10.36 3.89
C THR A 577 -17.16 -11.63 4.40
N HIS A 578 -16.39 -12.29 3.51
CA HIS A 578 -15.65 -13.54 3.80
C HIS A 578 -16.50 -14.79 4.07
N LEU A 579 -17.74 -14.86 3.56
CA LEU A 579 -18.63 -16.01 3.77
C LEU A 579 -18.67 -17.00 2.59
N ASN A 580 -18.97 -18.27 2.89
CA ASN A 580 -19.32 -19.26 1.87
C ASN A 580 -20.85 -19.41 1.81
N LEU A 581 -21.46 -18.88 0.75
CA LEU A 581 -22.91 -18.84 0.58
C LEU A 581 -23.33 -19.74 -0.57
N SER A 582 -23.71 -20.98 -0.23
CA SER A 582 -24.32 -21.92 -1.18
C SER A 582 -25.64 -21.39 -1.73
N SER A 583 -26.40 -20.67 -0.92
CA SER A 583 -27.56 -19.90 -1.35
C SER A 583 -27.74 -18.61 -0.54
N LEU A 584 -28.30 -17.59 -1.18
CA LEU A 584 -28.81 -16.42 -0.46
C LEU A 584 -30.10 -16.78 0.31
N PRO A 585 -30.23 -16.40 1.59
CA PRO A 585 -31.41 -16.73 2.41
C PRO A 585 -32.72 -16.23 1.81
N THR A 586 -33.77 -17.03 1.92
CA THR A 586 -35.12 -16.64 1.44
C THR A 586 -35.66 -15.38 2.14
N SER A 587 -35.20 -15.08 3.36
CA SER A 587 -35.51 -13.85 4.09
C SER A 587 -35.03 -12.55 3.43
N PHE A 588 -34.18 -12.59 2.39
CA PHE A 588 -33.83 -11.40 1.60
C PHE A 588 -35.06 -10.71 1.00
N ARG A 589 -36.14 -11.46 0.74
CA ARG A 589 -37.43 -10.88 0.30
C ARG A 589 -38.05 -9.91 1.30
N SER A 590 -37.69 -10.01 2.58
CA SER A 590 -38.18 -9.14 3.66
C SER A 590 -37.38 -7.83 3.75
N LEU A 591 -36.19 -7.77 3.15
CA LEU A 591 -35.26 -6.62 3.17
C LEU A 591 -35.67 -5.55 2.13
N THR A 592 -36.92 -5.11 2.22
CA THR A 592 -37.51 -4.19 1.24
C THR A 592 -36.89 -2.80 1.24
N ASN A 593 -36.19 -2.39 2.30
CA ASN A 593 -35.53 -1.09 2.42
C ASN A 593 -34.03 -1.13 2.11
N LEU A 594 -33.49 -2.29 1.70
CA LEU A 594 -32.06 -2.45 1.48
C LEU A 594 -31.60 -1.63 0.26
N GLN A 595 -30.61 -0.77 0.48
CA GLN A 595 -30.00 0.11 -0.52
C GLN A 595 -28.58 -0.31 -0.87
N THR A 596 -27.80 -0.85 0.08
CA THR A 596 -26.46 -1.37 -0.17
C THR A 596 -26.35 -2.82 0.29
N LEU A 597 -25.85 -3.68 -0.60
CA LEU A 597 -25.48 -5.06 -0.30
C LEU A 597 -24.00 -5.27 -0.68
N SER A 598 -23.20 -5.65 0.30
CA SER A 598 -21.83 -6.09 0.12
C SER A 598 -21.75 -7.59 0.42
N LEU A 599 -21.26 -8.36 -0.55
CA LEU A 599 -20.92 -9.77 -0.42
C LEU A 599 -19.47 -9.97 -0.82
N ASP A 600 -18.59 -9.06 -0.41
CA ASP A 600 -17.18 -9.04 -0.81
C ASP A 600 -16.43 -10.28 -0.26
N GLN A 601 -15.48 -10.79 -1.03
CA GLN A 601 -14.67 -11.97 -0.69
C GLN A 601 -15.49 -13.23 -0.33
N CYS A 602 -16.67 -13.38 -0.92
CA CYS A 602 -17.54 -14.54 -0.68
C CYS A 602 -17.40 -15.61 -1.76
N THR A 603 -17.79 -16.85 -1.45
CA THR A 603 -18.09 -17.87 -2.47
C THR A 603 -19.59 -17.89 -2.70
N LEU A 604 -20.03 -17.70 -3.94
CA LEU A 604 -21.44 -17.49 -4.27
C LEU A 604 -21.91 -18.52 -5.30
N GLU A 605 -22.78 -19.45 -4.90
CA GLU A 605 -23.33 -20.47 -5.80
C GLU A 605 -24.72 -20.09 -6.31
N ASN A 606 -25.72 -19.99 -5.43
CA ASN A 606 -27.09 -19.62 -5.80
C ASN A 606 -27.48 -18.22 -5.27
N MET A 607 -27.68 -17.28 -6.19
CA MET A 607 -28.02 -15.90 -5.90
C MET A 607 -29.45 -15.50 -6.32
N ASP A 608 -30.34 -16.43 -6.65
CA ASP A 608 -31.67 -16.11 -7.21
C ASP A 608 -32.48 -15.17 -6.30
N ALA A 609 -32.33 -15.29 -4.97
CA ALA A 609 -33.03 -14.44 -4.01
C ALA A 609 -32.66 -12.95 -4.12
N ILE A 610 -31.54 -12.61 -4.77
CA ILE A 610 -31.12 -11.22 -4.98
C ILE A 610 -32.17 -10.42 -5.75
N GLY A 611 -32.91 -11.07 -6.66
CA GLY A 611 -33.95 -10.42 -7.46
C GLY A 611 -35.12 -9.85 -6.65
N ALA A 612 -35.22 -10.18 -5.35
CA ALA A 612 -36.22 -9.60 -4.45
C ALA A 612 -35.85 -8.20 -3.95
N LEU A 613 -34.58 -7.79 -4.01
CA LEU A 613 -34.05 -6.54 -3.47
C LEU A 613 -34.28 -5.33 -4.39
N LYS A 614 -35.54 -5.04 -4.72
CA LYS A 614 -35.91 -4.03 -5.73
C LYS A 614 -35.49 -2.58 -5.45
N ASN A 615 -35.11 -2.29 -4.21
CA ASN A 615 -34.65 -0.96 -3.78
C ASN A 615 -33.13 -0.81 -3.71
N LEU A 616 -32.38 -1.86 -4.09
CA LEU A 616 -30.93 -1.85 -4.06
C LEU A 616 -30.34 -0.81 -5.02
N GLU A 617 -29.44 0.02 -4.50
CA GLU A 617 -28.69 1.06 -5.23
C GLU A 617 -27.23 0.67 -5.42
N ILE A 618 -26.64 -0.08 -4.49
CA ILE A 618 -25.24 -0.51 -4.54
C ILE A 618 -25.15 -2.02 -4.30
N LEU A 619 -24.48 -2.70 -5.23
CA LEU A 619 -24.12 -4.12 -5.09
C LEU A 619 -22.62 -4.28 -5.24
N ARG A 620 -21.95 -4.76 -4.19
CA ARG A 620 -20.53 -5.11 -4.20
C ARG A 620 -20.33 -6.61 -4.10
N LEU A 621 -19.59 -7.17 -5.05
CA LEU A 621 -19.17 -8.57 -5.14
C LEU A 621 -17.64 -8.62 -5.35
N TRP A 622 -16.92 -7.68 -4.75
CA TRP A 622 -15.48 -7.52 -4.95
C TRP A 622 -14.76 -8.76 -4.45
N LYS A 623 -13.92 -9.35 -5.31
CA LYS A 623 -13.12 -10.55 -5.02
C LYS A 623 -13.98 -11.76 -4.59
N SER A 624 -15.25 -11.78 -4.97
CA SER A 624 -16.18 -12.88 -4.67
C SER A 624 -16.20 -13.90 -5.80
N SER A 625 -15.99 -15.17 -5.47
CA SER A 625 -15.92 -16.24 -6.46
C SER A 625 -17.31 -16.60 -6.98
N MET A 626 -17.54 -16.34 -8.27
CA MET A 626 -18.74 -16.77 -8.99
C MET A 626 -18.45 -16.94 -10.50
N ILE A 627 -19.00 -17.97 -11.13
CA ILE A 627 -18.75 -18.23 -12.57
C ILE A 627 -19.72 -17.42 -13.45
N LYS A 628 -20.97 -17.25 -13.00
CA LYS A 628 -22.08 -16.69 -13.79
C LYS A 628 -22.90 -15.69 -13.00
N LEU A 629 -23.19 -14.53 -13.59
CA LEU A 629 -24.11 -13.54 -13.03
C LEU A 629 -25.56 -14.07 -13.09
N PRO A 630 -26.33 -14.05 -11.98
CA PRO A 630 -27.71 -14.52 -11.99
C PRO A 630 -28.58 -13.58 -12.83
N LYS A 631 -29.55 -14.14 -13.54
CA LYS A 631 -30.42 -13.40 -14.46
C LYS A 631 -31.33 -12.40 -13.71
N GLU A 632 -31.53 -12.65 -12.42
CA GLU A 632 -32.35 -11.90 -11.47
C GLU A 632 -31.81 -10.49 -11.20
N ILE A 633 -30.52 -10.22 -11.47
CA ILE A 633 -29.95 -8.85 -11.41
C ILE A 633 -30.73 -7.86 -12.27
N ARG A 634 -31.35 -8.32 -13.37
CA ARG A 634 -32.21 -7.48 -14.23
C ARG A 634 -33.37 -6.79 -13.47
N ASN A 635 -33.77 -7.35 -12.33
CA ASN A 635 -34.86 -6.81 -11.52
C ASN A 635 -34.41 -5.60 -10.67
N LEU A 636 -33.11 -5.38 -10.53
CA LEU A 636 -32.49 -4.38 -9.66
C LEU A 636 -32.36 -3.03 -10.38
N THR A 637 -33.50 -2.51 -10.84
CA THR A 637 -33.60 -1.31 -11.69
C THR A 637 -33.17 0.01 -11.02
N LYS A 638 -32.88 -0.01 -9.71
CA LYS A 638 -32.37 1.13 -8.94
C LYS A 638 -30.86 1.13 -8.74
N ILE A 639 -30.15 0.10 -9.20
CA ILE A 639 -28.69 0.05 -9.06
C ILE A 639 -28.04 1.25 -9.74
N ARG A 640 -27.11 1.86 -9.01
CA ARG A 640 -26.26 2.99 -9.38
C ARG A 640 -24.79 2.60 -9.34
N LEU A 641 -24.38 1.68 -8.46
CA LEU A 641 -23.03 1.11 -8.44
C LEU A 641 -23.09 -0.42 -8.45
N LEU A 642 -22.36 -1.03 -9.38
CA LEU A 642 -22.15 -2.49 -9.43
C LEU A 642 -20.65 -2.78 -9.48
N ASP A 643 -20.14 -3.49 -8.47
CA ASP A 643 -18.75 -3.93 -8.41
C ASP A 643 -18.65 -5.45 -8.50
N LEU A 644 -18.04 -5.94 -9.58
CA LEU A 644 -17.76 -7.35 -9.89
C LEU A 644 -16.24 -7.59 -9.97
N SER A 645 -15.42 -6.65 -9.51
CA SER A 645 -13.98 -6.70 -9.75
C SER A 645 -13.36 -7.87 -9.01
N HIS A 646 -12.38 -8.53 -9.64
CA HIS A 646 -11.71 -9.72 -9.10
C HIS A 646 -12.63 -10.93 -8.80
N SER A 647 -13.86 -10.98 -9.34
CA SER A 647 -14.84 -12.04 -9.02
C SER A 647 -14.67 -13.37 -9.76
N GLY A 648 -13.68 -13.48 -10.65
CA GLY A 648 -13.49 -14.68 -11.48
C GLY A 648 -14.61 -14.96 -12.50
N ILE A 649 -15.58 -14.05 -12.62
CA ILE A 649 -16.78 -14.20 -13.44
C ILE A 649 -16.44 -14.37 -14.93
N GLU A 650 -17.13 -15.31 -15.57
CA GLU A 650 -16.96 -15.64 -16.99
C GLU A 650 -18.21 -15.35 -17.83
N VAL A 651 -19.39 -15.50 -17.24
CA VAL A 651 -20.68 -15.46 -17.96
C VAL A 651 -21.57 -14.36 -17.38
N ILE A 652 -21.86 -13.35 -18.19
CA ILE A 652 -22.91 -12.36 -17.93
C ILE A 652 -24.03 -12.64 -18.93
N PRO A 653 -25.24 -13.07 -18.51
CA PRO A 653 -26.33 -13.28 -19.46
C PRO A 653 -26.69 -12.01 -20.26
N PRO A 654 -27.15 -12.16 -21.51
CA PRO A 654 -27.45 -11.03 -22.38
C PRO A 654 -28.58 -10.15 -21.84
N ASN A 655 -28.49 -8.85 -22.12
CA ASN A 655 -29.41 -7.79 -21.72
C ASN A 655 -29.49 -7.53 -20.21
N ILE A 656 -28.58 -8.06 -19.39
CA ILE A 656 -28.52 -7.68 -17.98
C ILE A 656 -27.95 -6.27 -17.85
N ILE A 657 -26.82 -6.00 -18.49
CA ILE A 657 -26.12 -4.72 -18.34
C ILE A 657 -27.02 -3.60 -18.84
N SER A 658 -27.59 -3.74 -20.03
CA SER A 658 -28.49 -2.74 -20.61
C SER A 658 -29.77 -2.50 -19.78
N SER A 659 -30.22 -3.47 -18.98
CA SER A 659 -31.40 -3.31 -18.12
C SER A 659 -31.18 -2.37 -16.93
N LEU A 660 -29.92 -2.14 -16.53
CA LEU A 660 -29.53 -1.31 -15.39
C LEU A 660 -29.47 0.18 -15.76
N SER A 661 -30.58 0.73 -16.27
CA SER A 661 -30.65 2.09 -16.83
C SER A 661 -30.22 3.24 -15.90
N LYS A 662 -30.14 3.01 -14.59
CA LYS A 662 -29.69 3.99 -13.58
C LYS A 662 -28.23 3.83 -13.18
N LEU A 663 -27.51 2.87 -13.74
CA LEU A 663 -26.13 2.59 -13.39
C LEU A 663 -25.23 3.80 -13.70
N GLU A 664 -24.53 4.27 -12.68
CA GLU A 664 -23.58 5.38 -12.71
C GLU A 664 -22.14 4.86 -12.72
N GLU A 665 -21.88 3.78 -11.98
CA GLU A 665 -20.55 3.19 -11.83
C GLU A 665 -20.58 1.67 -12.02
N LEU A 666 -19.71 1.16 -12.88
CA LEU A 666 -19.59 -0.27 -13.16
C LEU A 666 -18.13 -0.70 -13.06
N TYR A 667 -17.82 -1.58 -12.11
CA TYR A 667 -16.49 -2.12 -11.91
C TYR A 667 -16.46 -3.60 -12.27
N MET A 668 -15.65 -3.96 -13.27
CA MET A 668 -15.46 -5.32 -13.78
C MET A 668 -13.97 -5.59 -14.08
N GLY A 669 -13.09 -4.97 -13.29
CA GLY A 669 -11.65 -5.14 -13.44
C GLY A 669 -11.19 -6.52 -13.00
N ASN A 670 -10.10 -6.99 -13.62
CA ASN A 670 -9.53 -8.30 -13.34
C ASN A 670 -10.57 -9.45 -13.39
N THR A 671 -11.45 -9.42 -14.38
CA THR A 671 -12.46 -10.47 -14.62
C THR A 671 -12.11 -11.33 -15.84
N SER A 672 -12.81 -12.45 -16.00
CA SER A 672 -12.62 -13.42 -17.09
C SER A 672 -13.82 -13.45 -18.05
N ILE A 673 -14.56 -12.34 -18.14
CA ILE A 673 -15.82 -12.25 -18.88
C ILE A 673 -15.59 -12.59 -20.37
N LYS A 674 -16.37 -13.54 -20.86
CA LYS A 674 -16.39 -13.95 -22.27
C LYS A 674 -17.46 -13.14 -23.00
N TRP A 675 -17.10 -11.98 -23.52
CA TRP A 675 -18.01 -11.12 -24.27
C TRP A 675 -18.49 -11.79 -25.57
N GLU A 676 -19.75 -11.51 -25.94
CA GLU A 676 -20.37 -11.99 -27.18
C GLU A 676 -19.77 -11.27 -28.41
N ASP A 677 -19.52 -12.01 -29.50
CA ASP A 677 -19.20 -11.44 -30.81
C ASP A 677 -20.48 -11.10 -31.56
N GLU A 678 -20.72 -9.81 -31.81
CA GLU A 678 -21.91 -9.33 -32.51
C GLU A 678 -22.02 -9.86 -33.95
N ASN A 679 -20.92 -10.31 -34.55
CA ASN A 679 -20.88 -10.85 -35.91
C ASN A 679 -21.10 -12.38 -35.95
N SER A 680 -21.22 -13.04 -34.80
CA SER A 680 -21.41 -14.48 -34.69
C SER A 680 -22.89 -14.86 -34.90
N ALA A 681 -23.14 -15.90 -35.71
CA ALA A 681 -24.48 -16.45 -35.94
C ALA A 681 -24.94 -17.48 -34.89
N LYS A 682 -24.19 -17.65 -33.78
CA LYS A 682 -24.51 -18.61 -32.71
C LYS A 682 -25.49 -18.02 -31.69
N GLN A 683 -26.12 -18.88 -30.89
CA GLN A 683 -27.02 -18.43 -29.81
C GLN A 683 -26.25 -17.65 -28.74
N ASN A 684 -26.74 -16.45 -28.43
CA ASN A 684 -26.10 -15.54 -27.48
C ASN A 684 -26.33 -15.99 -26.04
N VAL A 685 -25.28 -16.52 -25.41
CA VAL A 685 -25.32 -16.92 -24.00
C VAL A 685 -24.72 -15.83 -23.10
N ASN A 686 -23.94 -14.91 -23.68
CA ASN A 686 -23.25 -13.83 -22.98
C ASN A 686 -23.71 -12.44 -23.43
N ALA A 687 -23.38 -11.44 -22.62
CA ALA A 687 -23.61 -10.04 -22.89
C ALA A 687 -22.63 -9.53 -23.97
N SER A 688 -23.10 -8.57 -24.76
CA SER A 688 -22.26 -7.79 -25.67
C SER A 688 -21.73 -6.54 -24.97
N LEU A 689 -20.51 -6.11 -25.32
CA LEU A 689 -19.98 -4.81 -24.89
C LEU A 689 -20.84 -3.63 -25.39
N ALA A 690 -21.62 -3.78 -26.46
CA ALA A 690 -22.52 -2.73 -26.93
C ALA A 690 -23.66 -2.43 -25.94
N GLU A 691 -23.97 -3.33 -25.00
CA GLU A 691 -24.92 -3.05 -23.93
C GLU A 691 -24.50 -1.83 -23.08
N LEU A 692 -23.19 -1.58 -22.95
CA LEU A 692 -22.66 -0.39 -22.25
C LEU A 692 -23.09 0.91 -22.93
N GLY A 693 -23.31 0.90 -24.25
CA GLY A 693 -23.79 2.06 -25.00
C GLY A 693 -25.19 2.53 -24.58
N GLN A 694 -25.99 1.63 -23.97
CA GLN A 694 -27.36 1.91 -23.53
C GLN A 694 -27.42 2.54 -22.13
N LEU A 695 -26.31 2.54 -21.40
CA LEU A 695 -26.22 3.06 -20.03
C LEU A 695 -26.01 4.58 -20.02
N SER A 696 -27.08 5.35 -20.24
CA SER A 696 -27.00 6.82 -20.36
C SER A 696 -26.33 7.54 -19.17
N LYS A 697 -26.43 6.98 -17.95
CA LYS A 697 -25.89 7.58 -16.71
C LYS A 697 -24.48 7.14 -16.33
N LEU A 698 -23.88 6.18 -17.04
CA LEU A 698 -22.58 5.64 -16.68
C LEU A 698 -21.48 6.72 -16.81
N THR A 699 -20.82 7.03 -15.69
CA THR A 699 -19.71 8.00 -15.60
C THR A 699 -18.39 7.36 -15.13
N ALA A 700 -18.45 6.21 -14.45
CA ALA A 700 -17.27 5.46 -14.04
C ALA A 700 -17.28 4.02 -14.57
N LEU A 701 -16.16 3.57 -15.15
CA LEU A 701 -16.03 2.21 -15.72
C LEU A 701 -14.66 1.59 -15.47
N GLU A 702 -14.64 0.44 -14.81
CA GLU A 702 -13.47 -0.44 -14.76
C GLU A 702 -13.76 -1.71 -15.55
N LEU A 703 -12.87 -2.06 -16.50
CA LEU A 703 -13.17 -3.09 -17.47
C LEU A 703 -11.91 -3.81 -17.95
N GLN A 704 -11.96 -5.15 -17.93
CA GLN A 704 -10.98 -6.01 -18.59
C GLN A 704 -11.53 -6.51 -19.94
N ILE A 705 -10.78 -6.28 -21.01
CA ILE A 705 -11.05 -6.82 -22.36
C ILE A 705 -9.82 -7.60 -22.79
N ARG A 706 -9.93 -8.93 -22.94
CA ARG A 706 -8.78 -9.75 -23.36
C ARG A 706 -8.45 -9.60 -24.84
N GLU A 707 -9.49 -9.41 -25.64
CA GLU A 707 -9.43 -9.44 -27.10
C GLU A 707 -9.96 -8.14 -27.67
N ALA A 708 -9.07 -7.33 -28.28
CA ALA A 708 -9.43 -5.99 -28.75
C ALA A 708 -10.53 -6.02 -29.83
N TRP A 709 -10.59 -7.06 -30.67
CA TRP A 709 -11.56 -7.16 -31.78
C TRP A 709 -13.03 -7.25 -31.35
N ILE A 710 -13.30 -7.51 -30.06
CA ILE A 710 -14.65 -7.57 -29.48
C ILE A 710 -15.24 -6.15 -29.31
N LEU A 711 -14.41 -5.12 -29.29
CA LEU A 711 -14.85 -3.74 -29.07
C LEU A 711 -15.81 -3.26 -30.18
N PRO A 712 -17.02 -2.80 -29.81
CA PRO A 712 -17.95 -2.23 -30.78
C PRO A 712 -17.43 -0.90 -31.35
N ARG A 713 -17.71 -0.66 -32.64
CA ARG A 713 -17.20 0.51 -33.39
C ARG A 713 -17.80 1.85 -32.95
N ASP A 714 -18.95 1.83 -32.28
CA ASP A 714 -19.80 2.98 -31.93
C ASP A 714 -19.73 3.40 -30.45
N LEU A 715 -18.90 2.75 -29.62
CA LEU A 715 -18.73 3.09 -28.20
C LEU A 715 -18.04 4.45 -27.94
N LYS A 716 -17.59 5.16 -28.98
CA LYS A 716 -16.87 6.44 -28.86
C LYS A 716 -17.61 7.44 -27.96
N LEU A 717 -18.90 7.67 -28.21
CA LEU A 717 -19.71 8.64 -27.44
C LEU A 717 -19.89 8.22 -25.99
N MET A 718 -19.88 6.91 -25.72
CA MET A 718 -19.96 6.36 -24.37
C MET A 718 -18.66 6.57 -23.60
N PHE A 719 -17.50 6.38 -24.23
CA PHE A 719 -16.21 6.61 -23.57
C PHE A 719 -15.94 8.11 -23.33
N GLU A 720 -16.41 9.01 -24.21
CA GLU A 720 -16.23 10.45 -24.05
C GLU A 720 -16.94 11.04 -22.83
N LYS A 721 -18.04 10.44 -22.35
CA LYS A 721 -18.74 10.88 -21.13
C LYS A 721 -18.13 10.36 -19.82
N LEU A 722 -17.20 9.40 -19.88
CA LEU A 722 -16.60 8.83 -18.68
C LEU A 722 -15.73 9.86 -17.97
N GLN A 723 -16.05 10.11 -16.71
CA GLN A 723 -15.28 10.96 -15.81
C GLN A 723 -14.13 10.16 -15.18
N ARG A 724 -14.36 8.87 -14.93
CA ARG A 724 -13.38 7.96 -14.32
C ARG A 724 -13.36 6.64 -15.09
N TYR A 725 -12.19 6.11 -15.40
CA TYR A 725 -12.10 4.76 -15.97
C TYR A 725 -10.76 4.10 -15.73
N LYS A 726 -10.79 2.77 -15.62
CA LYS A 726 -9.61 1.91 -15.59
C LYS A 726 -9.85 0.74 -16.54
N ILE A 727 -9.36 0.87 -17.76
CA ILE A 727 -9.66 -0.08 -18.85
C ILE A 727 -8.37 -0.78 -19.26
N ALA A 728 -8.37 -2.10 -19.20
CA ALA A 728 -7.27 -2.93 -19.69
C ALA A 728 -7.70 -3.69 -20.94
N ILE A 729 -6.90 -3.58 -21.99
CA ILE A 729 -7.05 -4.30 -23.26
C ILE A 729 -5.83 -5.18 -23.46
N GLY A 730 -6.04 -6.49 -23.55
CA GLY A 730 -5.01 -7.53 -23.64
C GLY A 730 -5.00 -8.46 -22.43
N ASP A 731 -4.14 -9.48 -22.46
CA ASP A 731 -4.06 -10.57 -21.47
C ASP A 731 -2.81 -10.52 -20.58
N VAL A 732 -2.02 -9.45 -20.70
CA VAL A 732 -0.69 -9.29 -20.08
C VAL A 732 -0.69 -8.47 -18.78
N TRP A 733 -1.84 -7.89 -18.41
CA TRP A 733 -1.91 -6.90 -17.35
C TRP A 733 -2.07 -7.52 -15.97
N GLU A 734 -1.07 -7.30 -15.10
CA GLU A 734 -1.18 -7.58 -13.68
C GLU A 734 -1.81 -6.38 -12.95
N TRP A 735 -3.06 -6.55 -12.50
CA TRP A 735 -3.83 -5.46 -11.88
C TRP A 735 -3.20 -4.90 -10.58
N ALA A 736 -2.33 -5.68 -9.94
CA ALA A 736 -1.62 -5.32 -8.72
C ALA A 736 -0.48 -4.30 -8.94
N GLU A 737 0.06 -4.20 -10.16
CA GLU A 737 1.19 -3.31 -10.48
C GLU A 737 0.74 -1.90 -10.91
N ILE A 738 -0.57 -1.66 -11.01
CA ILE A 738 -1.13 -0.41 -11.52
C ILE A 738 -1.35 0.58 -10.38
N GLU A 739 -0.83 1.80 -10.53
CA GLU A 739 -1.02 2.85 -9.55
C GLU A 739 -2.50 3.25 -9.42
N ASN A 740 -3.08 3.08 -8.22
CA ASN A 740 -4.46 3.44 -7.91
C ASN A 740 -4.69 4.96 -7.72
N GLY A 741 -3.81 5.81 -8.25
CA GLY A 741 -3.81 7.26 -8.01
C GLY A 741 -4.45 8.11 -9.09
N THR A 742 -4.75 7.56 -10.27
CA THR A 742 -5.27 8.32 -11.41
C THR A 742 -6.71 7.95 -11.75
N LEU A 743 -7.50 8.96 -12.11
CA LEU A 743 -8.93 8.82 -12.39
C LEU A 743 -9.17 8.14 -13.74
N LYS A 744 -8.22 8.28 -14.67
CA LYS A 744 -8.31 7.78 -16.04
C LYS A 744 -7.08 6.99 -16.43
N THR A 745 -7.15 5.68 -16.27
CA THR A 745 -6.09 4.73 -16.61
C THR A 745 -6.48 3.88 -17.81
N LEU A 746 -5.59 3.78 -18.79
CA LEU A 746 -5.73 2.91 -19.95
C LEU A 746 -4.50 2.01 -20.07
N MET A 747 -4.72 0.71 -20.27
CA MET A 747 -3.66 -0.27 -20.49
C MET A 747 -3.89 -0.95 -21.83
N LEU A 748 -2.93 -0.89 -22.74
CA LEU A 748 -3.07 -1.39 -24.11
C LEU A 748 -1.90 -2.30 -24.48
N LYS A 749 -2.20 -3.58 -24.74
CA LYS A 749 -1.24 -4.50 -25.34
C LYS A 749 -1.26 -4.28 -26.85
N LEU A 750 -0.23 -3.65 -27.41
CA LEU A 750 -0.19 -3.21 -28.81
C LEU A 750 0.07 -4.37 -29.79
N GLY A 751 -0.94 -5.22 -30.02
CA GLY A 751 -0.95 -6.14 -31.16
C GLY A 751 -1.22 -5.42 -32.51
N THR A 752 -0.88 -6.06 -33.63
CA THR A 752 -0.91 -5.52 -35.02
C THR A 752 -2.25 -4.94 -35.55
N ASN A 753 -3.33 -4.94 -34.75
CA ASN A 753 -4.68 -4.50 -35.14
C ASN A 753 -5.28 -3.33 -34.33
N ILE A 754 -4.61 -2.75 -33.33
CA ILE A 754 -5.20 -1.70 -32.48
C ILE A 754 -5.39 -0.35 -33.18
N HIS A 755 -4.74 -0.14 -34.33
CA HIS A 755 -4.79 1.13 -35.07
C HIS A 755 -6.16 1.50 -35.69
N ILE A 756 -7.18 0.64 -35.61
CA ILE A 756 -8.39 0.76 -36.45
C ILE A 756 -9.66 1.18 -35.68
N GLU A 757 -9.67 1.21 -34.34
CA GLU A 757 -10.91 1.43 -33.60
C GLU A 757 -11.06 2.86 -33.06
N HIS A 758 -12.11 3.54 -33.53
CA HIS A 758 -12.42 4.93 -33.17
C HIS A 758 -12.71 5.11 -31.66
N GLY A 759 -13.16 4.06 -30.97
CA GLY A 759 -13.40 4.06 -29.52
C GLY A 759 -12.12 4.18 -28.70
N ILE A 760 -11.06 3.44 -29.06
CA ILE A 760 -9.76 3.46 -28.36
C ILE A 760 -9.12 4.85 -28.46
N LYS A 761 -9.24 5.52 -29.62
CA LYS A 761 -8.74 6.90 -29.79
C LYS A 761 -9.40 7.90 -28.84
N ALA A 762 -10.68 7.71 -28.50
CA ALA A 762 -11.35 8.58 -27.53
C ALA A 762 -10.82 8.35 -26.10
N LEU A 763 -10.58 7.10 -25.72
CA LEU A 763 -9.95 6.76 -24.43
C LEU A 763 -8.52 7.31 -24.33
N ILE A 764 -7.72 7.21 -25.39
CA ILE A 764 -6.34 7.76 -25.39
C ILE A 764 -6.34 9.28 -25.22
N LYS A 765 -7.30 10.00 -25.79
CA LYS A 765 -7.34 11.48 -25.72
C LYS A 765 -7.55 12.01 -24.30
N GLY A 766 -8.22 11.25 -23.44
CA GLY A 766 -8.58 11.65 -22.08
C GLY A 766 -7.76 10.99 -20.98
N VAL A 767 -6.81 10.11 -21.31
CA VAL A 767 -6.09 9.29 -20.33
C VAL A 767 -5.10 10.12 -19.52
N GLU A 768 -5.04 9.87 -18.22
CA GLU A 768 -4.05 10.44 -17.30
C GLU A 768 -2.83 9.51 -17.20
N SER A 769 -3.08 8.20 -17.09
CA SER A 769 -2.04 7.16 -17.03
C SER A 769 -2.21 6.14 -18.14
N LEU A 770 -1.21 6.04 -19.03
CA LEU A 770 -1.19 5.11 -20.14
C LEU A 770 -0.09 4.06 -19.95
N TYR A 771 -0.49 2.79 -19.87
CA TYR A 771 0.43 1.65 -19.85
C TYR A 771 0.39 0.96 -21.21
N LEU A 772 1.57 0.68 -21.78
CA LEU A 772 1.72 0.06 -23.09
C LEU A 772 2.61 -1.17 -22.97
N ASP A 773 2.18 -2.25 -23.60
CA ASP A 773 2.96 -3.48 -23.75
C ASP A 773 3.08 -3.82 -25.25
N GLU A 774 4.13 -4.55 -25.63
CA GLU A 774 4.49 -4.84 -27.03
C GLU A 774 4.72 -3.57 -27.89
N VAL A 775 5.49 -2.61 -27.36
CA VAL A 775 5.87 -1.37 -28.07
C VAL A 775 7.13 -1.61 -28.94
N ASP A 776 7.04 -2.49 -29.94
CA ASP A 776 8.14 -2.75 -30.89
C ASP A 776 8.04 -1.93 -32.19
#